data_AF-A0A535HWF5-F1
#
_entry.id   AF-A0A535HWF5-F1
#
_cell.length_a   1.000
_cell.length_b   1.000
_cell.length_c   1.000
_cell.angle_alpha   90.00
_cell.angle_beta   90.00
_cell.angle_gamma   90.00
#
_symmetry.space_group_name_H-M   'P 1'
#
loop_
_entity.id
_entity.type
_entity.pdbx_description
1 polymer ?
#
loop_
_entity_poly.entity_id
_entity_poly.type
_entity_poly.pdbx_seq_one_letter_code
_entity_poly.pdbx_strand_id
1 'polypeptide(L)'
;MSAGGFETGTAPGPEAAVMREERKVVTAVFADLVGSTQLGERLDPEEARLVVAEAVARMVNTVEAFGGTVKDIAGDGVLALFGAPVTHEDDVERAVRASLRIVHEVAAYGAEVAGAWGVEQLSVRVGVDTGPVVLGSIAAGSRLEYAAFGDTVNTAARLQGAADPGTVLISLATREPVEWLFEWGASRPLQLKGKTEPVRACEVTAPRAGGGRARADTAVQAPVVGRERELSAARRAVDGVLAGSGAILFLTGDAGIGKSRLVGELRAHVERSQPDYGRAAWIEGRCVSYGEAMPYWPFRDLLREWLAVSADEPELRVRVALRRRLERLFGDRAGDVYAYLGATLSLALEREAAARVAELSPEAQQYRTFEVIGEWLTRLAEDGPVVVALEDLHWADGTSLQLTERLLRLTEEAAILFVITARPEHDHPSWPLKQAAMRELPHRSTEIVLEALSGNADRELLSALVGGATLPVELERRILEHAEGNPFYLEELVRSLADAGALRREDGAWQFDHAVDVEVPATIEKVILARIDRLSPACHDVLVSSAVLGRQFGLPWLEGVADRGPALRPLIHELQRLDLLREGRRWPEPEYRFKHVLIQEAVYRTILTGERTRLHRRAAEWLERRFGDNEAEVFGLLAHHWLACADEEKATAYLARAGDKALEEYALDEAVGHYRALLPLLERRGRERDVAVVLFKLALALHTALRFAEANRTYQQAFDHWQRPRPWSDSPTATLRMATSFVPDDADPKSAIAWPNIQLCMQLFDRLVEAWPGRAIVPSLAERWEIADDGLRYVFHLRDGLRWSDGTPLTAHDVEYGIKRVLDPQSPGSSVAIYFVLENGQDYYLGHNRDVDRIGVRALDDRTVEFRLVAPAPYFMSVMNRPDSGPQPRHAIEQRGAAWTQPDSQVVSGPFRRSEPMVDGLSLVRNQQYSGVCPGNVARVELIGSSVARGLDGYRRDELDMVTVRYTPRLADRVDDPGAEASIGPAAWTGYIAFDHSNPLTANVDVRRALAHAIDRAALARLMPANLVVANGGLVPPALQGHTPDIAPQFDPERARECLARAAPAGELALACLDEWATITGQLVLDWERVLGVKVTVTTWSAAEAARLRRPWELAPMAIAGWLPGYPDPEYYLRLLLHSDSRTNEGGFADPAFDELIEQARRERSGRSRLALFHQADRLAVAERVALIPVVYGRSMAFVKPWVRGWWEFGKSSSSFADLVVDAISPRA
;
A
#
# COMPACT_ATOMS: atom_id res chain seq x y z
N MET A 1 7.32 56.50 -9.20
CA MET A 1 6.93 57.77 -8.54
C MET A 1 5.69 57.48 -7.69
N SER A 2 5.81 57.69 -6.38
CA SER A 2 4.81 58.10 -5.36
C SER A 2 3.32 57.69 -5.51
N ALA A 3 2.55 57.34 -4.48
CA ALA A 3 2.73 57.23 -3.03
C ALA A 3 1.38 56.78 -2.40
N GLY A 4 1.43 56.13 -1.23
CA GLY A 4 0.45 56.17 -0.12
C GLY A 4 -0.90 55.45 -0.34
N GLY A 5 -1.47 54.71 0.61
CA GLY A 5 -1.14 54.40 2.00
C GLY A 5 -2.37 53.73 2.63
N PHE A 6 -2.19 52.75 3.50
CA PHE A 6 -3.25 52.26 4.39
C PHE A 6 -2.67 51.94 5.76
N GLU A 7 -3.30 52.56 6.76
CA GLU A 7 -3.05 52.43 8.20
C GLU A 7 -3.43 51.02 8.68
N THR A 8 -2.57 50.42 9.51
CA THR A 8 -2.89 49.21 10.28
C THR A 8 -3.10 49.58 11.74
N GLY A 9 -4.31 49.29 12.24
CA GLY A 9 -4.64 49.34 13.66
C GLY A 9 -3.82 48.32 14.44
N THR A 10 -3.26 48.78 15.55
CA THR A 10 -2.42 48.07 16.50
C THR A 10 -3.20 47.00 17.27
N ALA A 11 -2.81 45.74 17.08
CA ALA A 11 -3.13 44.64 17.99
C ALA A 11 -2.28 44.76 19.28
N PRO A 12 -2.77 44.31 20.45
CA PRO A 12 -2.03 44.43 21.70
C PRO A 12 -0.79 43.52 21.67
N GLY A 13 0.37 44.09 21.97
CA GLY A 13 1.63 43.36 22.07
C GLY A 13 1.60 42.35 23.23
N PRO A 14 2.43 41.29 23.16
CA PRO A 14 2.53 40.30 24.23
C PRO A 14 2.97 40.99 25.52
N GLU A 15 2.23 40.76 26.61
CA GLU A 15 2.64 41.15 27.95
C GLU A 15 4.04 40.57 28.23
N ALA A 16 5.03 41.47 28.34
CA ALA A 16 6.35 41.14 28.79
C ALA A 16 6.26 40.61 30.22
N ALA A 17 6.50 39.31 30.40
CA ALA A 17 6.70 38.73 31.72
C ALA A 17 7.81 39.52 32.42
N VAL A 18 7.45 40.20 33.52
CA VAL A 18 8.40 40.90 34.37
C VAL A 18 9.36 39.85 34.95
N MET A 19 10.52 39.68 34.31
CA MET A 19 11.55 38.74 34.76
C MET A 19 12.21 39.27 36.03
N ARG A 20 12.15 38.47 37.10
CA ARG A 20 12.84 38.76 38.36
C ARG A 20 14.32 38.41 38.24
N GLU A 21 15.18 39.24 38.83
CA GLU A 21 16.57 38.85 39.06
C GLU A 21 16.59 37.63 39.99
N GLU A 22 17.17 36.53 39.53
CA GLU A 22 17.21 35.26 40.27
C GLU A 22 18.65 34.76 40.40
N ARG A 23 19.01 34.35 41.62
CA ARG A 23 20.28 33.65 41.89
C ARG A 23 20.06 32.15 41.73
N LYS A 24 20.67 31.55 40.70
CA LYS A 24 20.57 30.11 40.40
C LYS A 24 21.95 29.45 40.35
N VAL A 25 22.01 28.16 40.66
CA VAL A 25 23.17 27.33 40.31
C VAL A 25 22.99 26.90 38.86
N VAL A 26 23.98 27.18 38.01
CA VAL A 26 23.97 26.78 36.60
C VAL A 26 25.26 26.08 36.26
N THR A 27 25.24 25.29 35.20
CA THR A 27 26.45 24.76 34.57
C THR A 27 26.73 25.55 33.29
N ALA A 28 27.84 26.28 33.27
CA ALA A 28 28.27 27.07 32.12
C ALA A 28 29.22 26.24 31.25
N VAL A 29 28.94 26.20 29.95
CA VAL A 29 29.76 25.54 28.92
C VAL A 29 30.29 26.62 27.99
N PHE A 30 31.61 26.66 27.80
CA PHE A 30 32.27 27.52 26.82
C PHE A 30 32.98 26.64 25.80
N ALA A 31 32.62 26.73 24.53
CA ALA A 31 33.23 25.98 23.43
C ALA A 31 33.82 26.95 22.41
N ASP A 32 35.01 26.67 21.89
CA ASP A 32 35.76 27.57 21.02
C ASP A 32 36.53 26.78 19.95
N LEU A 33 36.39 27.19 18.69
CA LEU A 33 37.02 26.51 17.56
C LEU A 33 38.53 26.78 17.52
N VAL A 34 39.29 25.71 17.33
CA VAL A 34 40.74 25.75 17.08
C VAL A 34 40.97 25.55 15.59
N GLY A 35 41.77 26.43 14.99
CA GLY A 35 42.10 26.39 13.55
C GLY A 35 41.29 27.37 12.68
N SER A 36 40.33 28.09 13.26
CA SER A 36 39.52 29.13 12.59
C SER A 36 40.35 30.27 11.99
N THR A 37 41.45 30.67 12.64
CA THR A 37 42.35 31.72 12.13
C THR A 37 43.16 31.24 10.93
N GLN A 38 43.60 29.98 10.92
CA GLN A 38 44.31 29.38 9.77
C GLN A 38 43.36 29.15 8.57
N LEU A 39 42.08 28.88 8.83
CA LEU A 39 41.03 28.86 7.81
C LEU A 39 40.91 30.20 7.09
N GLY A 40 40.91 31.31 7.85
CA GLY A 40 40.86 32.66 7.28
C GLY A 40 42.11 33.10 6.50
N GLU A 41 43.25 32.43 6.70
CA GLU A 41 44.50 32.66 5.95
C GLU A 41 44.60 31.83 4.66
N ARG A 42 43.85 30.71 4.56
CA ARG A 42 43.94 29.75 3.44
C ARG A 42 42.74 29.73 2.50
N LEU A 43 41.56 30.10 2.98
CA LEU A 43 40.31 30.11 2.23
C LEU A 43 39.87 31.55 1.92
N ASP A 44 39.03 31.70 0.91
CA ASP A 44 38.33 32.97 0.68
C ASP A 44 37.47 33.34 1.91
N PRO A 45 37.34 34.62 2.29
CA PRO A 45 36.53 35.03 3.44
C PRO A 45 35.08 34.54 3.42
N GLU A 46 34.47 34.36 2.24
CA GLU A 46 33.12 33.78 2.12
C GLU A 46 33.11 32.29 2.46
N GLU A 47 34.12 31.54 2.01
CA GLU A 47 34.28 30.10 2.27
C GLU A 47 34.67 29.83 3.72
N ALA A 48 35.60 30.60 4.29
CA ALA A 48 35.99 30.51 5.69
C ALA A 48 34.79 30.80 6.62
N ARG A 49 33.97 31.79 6.27
CA ARG A 49 32.73 32.12 6.99
C ARG A 49 31.74 30.95 6.96
N LEU A 50 31.59 30.25 5.83
CA LEU A 50 30.69 29.09 5.72
C LEU A 50 31.17 27.93 6.61
N VAL A 51 32.47 27.63 6.60
CA VAL A 51 33.05 26.55 7.42
C VAL A 51 32.90 26.85 8.92
N VAL A 52 33.18 28.07 9.34
CA VAL A 52 33.03 28.49 10.74
C VAL A 52 31.56 28.53 11.15
N ALA A 53 30.67 29.04 10.29
CA ALA A 53 29.23 29.10 10.58
C ALA A 53 28.62 27.70 10.74
N GLU A 54 29.00 26.74 9.91
CA GLU A 54 28.56 25.34 10.02
C GLU A 54 29.08 24.68 11.31
N ALA A 55 30.35 24.89 11.66
CA ALA A 55 30.90 24.37 12.90
C ALA A 55 30.21 24.97 14.15
N VAL A 56 29.94 26.28 14.15
CA VAL A 56 29.18 26.96 15.20
C VAL A 56 27.73 26.45 15.26
N ALA A 57 27.08 26.24 14.11
CA ALA A 57 25.73 25.67 14.06
C ALA A 57 25.67 24.27 14.68
N ARG A 58 26.66 23.40 14.41
CA ARG A 58 26.76 22.07 15.04
C ARG A 58 26.94 22.16 16.56
N MET A 59 27.71 23.12 17.05
CA MET A 59 27.86 23.36 18.50
C MET A 59 26.55 23.84 19.14
N VAL A 60 25.87 24.81 18.54
CA VAL A 60 24.56 25.33 18.99
C VAL A 60 23.51 24.22 19.02
N ASN A 61 23.38 23.48 17.91
CA ASN A 61 22.44 22.36 17.80
C ASN A 61 22.71 21.29 18.86
N THR A 62 23.98 21.01 19.16
CA THR A 62 24.35 20.07 20.22
C THR A 62 23.92 20.58 21.59
N VAL A 63 24.20 21.83 21.93
CA VAL A 63 23.78 22.44 23.20
C VAL A 63 22.25 22.36 23.37
N GLU A 64 21.51 22.74 22.33
CA GLU A 64 20.03 22.73 22.34
C GLU A 64 19.45 21.32 22.38
N ALA A 65 20.08 20.33 21.73
CA ALA A 65 19.66 18.92 21.78
C ALA A 65 19.77 18.31 23.19
N PHE A 66 20.75 18.76 23.97
CA PHE A 66 20.85 18.46 25.40
C PHE A 66 20.09 19.47 26.27
N GLY A 67 19.30 20.37 25.67
CA GLY A 67 18.47 21.40 26.29
C GLY A 67 19.19 22.39 27.19
N GLY A 68 20.44 22.72 26.85
CA GLY A 68 21.09 23.94 27.28
C GLY A 68 20.61 25.14 26.47
N THR A 69 20.75 26.33 27.01
CA THR A 69 20.41 27.59 26.33
C THR A 69 21.69 28.31 25.90
N VAL A 70 21.81 28.63 24.60
CA VAL A 70 22.94 29.42 24.10
C VAL A 70 22.75 30.87 24.53
N LYS A 71 23.69 31.38 25.33
CA LYS A 71 23.68 32.76 25.83
C LYS A 71 24.29 33.72 24.82
N ASP A 72 25.42 33.34 24.23
CA ASP A 72 26.19 34.22 23.35
C ASP A 72 26.99 33.41 22.31
N ILE A 73 27.17 34.01 21.13
CA ILE A 73 27.98 33.49 20.02
C ILE A 73 28.95 34.60 19.63
N ALA A 74 30.23 34.42 19.96
CA ALA A 74 31.27 35.41 19.73
C ALA A 74 32.25 34.91 18.66
N GLY A 75 31.91 35.13 17.38
CA GLY A 75 32.71 34.66 16.25
C GLY A 75 32.66 33.14 16.12
N ASP A 76 33.70 32.48 16.59
CA ASP A 76 33.97 31.04 16.52
C ASP A 76 33.82 30.32 17.87
N GLY A 77 33.36 31.04 18.91
CA GLY A 77 33.03 30.52 20.22
C GLY A 77 31.55 30.58 20.60
N VAL A 78 31.10 29.60 21.38
CA VAL A 78 29.73 29.43 21.89
C VAL A 78 29.74 29.38 23.42
N LEU A 79 28.96 30.25 24.05
CA LEU A 79 28.69 30.22 25.49
C LEU A 79 27.26 29.73 25.74
N ALA A 80 27.12 28.63 26.48
CA ALA A 80 25.87 28.01 26.83
C ALA A 80 25.68 27.84 28.34
N LEU A 81 24.42 27.84 28.77
CA LEU A 81 24.00 27.65 30.16
C LEU A 81 23.02 26.47 30.26
N PHE A 82 23.28 25.57 31.21
CA PHE A 82 22.36 24.52 31.64
C PHE A 82 21.84 24.90 33.03
N GLY A 83 20.53 24.76 33.25
CA GLY A 83 19.85 25.24 34.46
C GLY A 83 19.24 26.64 34.39
N ALA A 84 19.28 27.28 33.22
CA ALA A 84 18.70 28.59 32.94
C ALA A 84 18.22 28.69 31.48
N PRO A 85 17.00 29.21 31.19
CA PRO A 85 16.00 29.72 32.14
C PRO A 85 15.27 28.61 32.91
N VAL A 86 15.22 27.40 32.36
CA VAL A 86 14.60 26.20 32.96
C VAL A 86 15.66 25.37 33.68
N THR A 87 15.37 24.93 34.90
CA THR A 87 16.25 24.10 35.72
C THR A 87 15.78 22.64 35.69
N HIS A 88 16.71 21.71 35.51
CA HIS A 88 16.51 20.27 35.54
C HIS A 88 17.44 19.63 36.58
N GLU A 89 17.06 18.48 37.12
CA GLU A 89 17.88 17.78 38.13
C GLU A 89 19.22 17.27 37.56
N ASP A 90 19.32 17.10 36.23
CA ASP A 90 20.45 16.52 35.52
C ASP A 90 21.24 17.53 34.66
N ASP A 91 21.09 18.84 34.90
CA ASP A 91 21.75 19.91 34.12
C ASP A 91 23.28 19.75 34.05
N VAL A 92 23.90 19.28 35.15
CA VAL A 92 25.35 19.00 35.20
C VAL A 92 25.71 17.85 34.26
N GLU A 93 24.95 16.76 34.26
CA GLU A 93 25.17 15.62 33.36
C GLU A 93 24.99 16.01 31.90
N ARG A 94 23.90 16.74 31.60
CA ARG A 94 23.57 17.21 30.26
C ARG A 94 24.63 18.12 29.69
N ALA A 95 25.15 19.04 30.50
CA ALA A 95 26.27 19.91 30.12
C ALA A 95 27.53 19.11 29.76
N VAL A 96 27.92 18.13 30.58
CA VAL A 96 29.11 17.29 30.32
C VAL A 96 28.94 16.42 29.07
N ARG A 97 27.76 15.83 28.86
CA ARG A 97 27.44 15.08 27.63
C ARG A 97 27.44 15.95 26.39
N ALA A 98 26.87 17.16 26.49
CA ALA A 98 26.88 18.13 25.41
C ALA A 98 28.31 18.52 25.03
N SER A 99 29.19 18.76 26.01
CA SER A 99 30.60 19.08 25.78
C SER A 99 31.35 17.96 25.06
N LEU A 100 31.15 16.70 25.46
CA LEU A 100 31.75 15.54 24.77
C LEU A 100 31.21 15.38 23.35
N ARG A 101 29.91 15.61 23.14
CA ARG A 101 29.29 15.57 21.81
C ARG A 101 29.81 16.68 20.91
N ILE A 102 29.98 17.90 21.42
CA ILE A 102 30.56 19.03 20.68
C ILE A 102 31.95 18.65 20.15
N VAL A 103 32.80 18.07 20.99
CA VAL A 103 34.14 17.60 20.58
C VAL A 103 34.04 16.56 19.45
N HIS A 104 33.12 15.60 19.57
CA HIS A 104 32.94 14.55 18.55
C HIS A 104 32.42 15.09 17.22
N GLU A 105 31.39 15.93 17.23
CA GLU A 105 30.77 16.49 16.02
C GLU A 105 31.73 17.42 15.28
N VAL A 106 32.48 18.25 16.00
CA VAL A 106 33.49 19.13 15.39
C VAL A 106 34.68 18.33 14.87
N ALA A 107 35.08 17.23 15.52
CA ALA A 107 36.12 16.35 15.00
C ALA A 107 35.70 15.62 13.70
N ALA A 108 34.47 15.13 13.63
CA ALA A 108 33.92 14.52 12.42
C ALA A 108 33.84 15.55 11.28
N TYR A 109 33.34 16.76 11.58
CA TYR A 109 33.30 17.85 10.60
C TYR A 109 34.70 18.28 10.16
N GLY A 110 35.67 18.32 11.07
CA GLY A 110 37.06 18.60 10.74
C GLY A 110 37.66 17.61 9.75
N ALA A 111 37.28 16.33 9.81
CA ALA A 111 37.70 15.32 8.84
C ALA A 111 37.08 15.54 7.45
N GLU A 112 35.79 15.94 7.40
CA GLU A 112 35.13 16.35 6.15
C GLU A 112 35.82 17.59 5.54
N VAL A 113 36.14 18.57 6.39
CA VAL A 113 36.80 19.81 5.96
C VAL A 113 38.22 19.55 5.45
N ALA A 114 38.97 18.65 6.09
CA ALA A 114 40.28 18.23 5.63
C ALA A 114 40.22 17.53 4.26
N GLY A 115 39.23 16.67 4.04
CA GLY A 115 39.04 15.95 2.77
C GLY A 115 38.62 16.85 1.60
N ALA A 116 37.83 17.89 1.86
CA ALA A 116 37.31 18.79 0.84
C ALA A 116 38.17 20.03 0.58
N TRP A 117 38.83 20.59 1.61
CA TRP A 117 39.60 21.84 1.52
C TRP A 117 41.08 21.74 1.93
N GLY A 118 41.58 20.54 2.29
CA GLY A 118 42.99 20.34 2.65
C GLY A 118 43.43 21.07 3.93
N VAL A 119 42.47 21.49 4.76
CA VAL A 119 42.73 22.15 6.04
C VAL A 119 42.84 21.08 7.12
N GLU A 120 44.07 20.70 7.45
CA GLU A 120 44.34 19.84 8.59
C GLU A 120 44.24 20.65 9.89
N GLN A 121 43.62 20.08 10.94
CA GLN A 121 43.54 20.59 12.33
C GLN A 121 42.34 21.48 12.73
N LEU A 122 41.17 21.39 12.07
CA LEU A 122 39.93 21.98 12.63
C LEU A 122 39.46 21.18 13.86
N SER A 123 39.41 21.81 15.03
CA SER A 123 39.03 21.18 16.30
C SER A 123 38.29 22.14 17.22
N VAL A 124 37.93 21.72 18.44
CA VAL A 124 37.25 22.56 19.45
C VAL A 124 37.86 22.34 20.82
N ARG A 125 37.90 23.38 21.65
CA ARG A 125 38.23 23.29 23.09
C ARG A 125 36.99 23.62 23.90
N VAL A 126 36.72 22.84 24.94
CA VAL A 126 35.53 23.06 25.77
C VAL A 126 35.90 23.15 27.25
N GLY A 127 35.33 24.14 27.94
CA GLY A 127 35.47 24.35 29.38
C GLY A 127 34.12 24.35 30.08
N VAL A 128 34.02 23.64 31.22
CA VAL A 128 32.76 23.50 31.97
C VAL A 128 32.95 23.80 33.45
N ASP A 129 32.13 24.70 33.99
CA ASP A 129 32.10 25.03 35.43
C ASP A 129 30.66 25.11 35.94
N THR A 130 30.43 24.69 37.19
CA THR A 130 29.13 24.68 37.85
C THR A 130 29.19 25.52 39.11
N GLY A 131 28.24 26.45 39.27
CA GLY A 131 28.20 27.31 40.44
C GLY A 131 27.13 28.39 40.36
N PRO A 132 27.01 29.22 41.42
CA PRO A 132 25.97 30.23 41.51
C PRO A 132 26.23 31.40 40.55
N VAL A 133 25.22 31.75 39.76
CA VAL A 133 25.16 32.97 38.93
C VAL A 133 23.91 33.78 39.28
N VAL A 134 23.98 35.09 39.08
CA VAL A 134 22.83 35.99 39.12
C VAL A 134 22.37 36.21 37.68
N LEU A 135 21.11 35.91 37.42
CA LEU A 135 20.45 36.11 36.13
C LEU A 135 19.65 37.41 36.19
N GLY A 136 19.92 38.35 35.30
CA GLY A 136 19.20 39.62 35.22
C GLY A 136 19.11 40.16 33.81
N SER A 137 18.10 40.98 33.53
CA SER A 137 17.99 41.71 32.27
C SER A 137 18.74 43.04 32.38
N ILE A 138 19.78 43.25 31.56
CA ILE A 138 20.32 44.60 31.36
C ILE A 138 19.68 45.16 30.10
N ALA A 139 18.85 46.19 30.27
CA ALA A 139 18.34 46.97 29.15
C ALA A 139 19.43 47.96 28.70
N ALA A 140 20.13 47.62 27.62
CA ALA A 140 20.98 48.55 26.88
C ALA A 140 20.43 48.72 25.46
N GLY A 141 19.49 49.66 25.29
CA GLY A 141 18.86 49.92 23.99
C GLY A 141 17.73 48.95 23.63
N SER A 142 17.62 48.58 22.35
CA SER A 142 16.52 47.78 21.79
C SER A 142 16.70 46.25 21.88
N ARG A 143 17.79 45.76 22.50
CA ARG A 143 18.01 44.33 22.76
C ARG A 143 17.85 44.05 24.25
N LEU A 144 16.94 43.12 24.57
CA LEU A 144 16.89 42.45 25.87
C LEU A 144 17.96 41.35 25.84
N GLU A 145 19.10 41.56 26.50
CA GLU A 145 20.14 40.53 26.64
C GLU A 145 20.02 39.81 28.00
N TYR A 146 20.12 38.48 27.97
CA TYR A 146 20.10 37.60 29.13
C TYR A 146 21.46 37.63 29.83
N ALA A 147 21.64 38.50 30.82
CA ALA A 147 22.92 38.70 31.46
C ALA A 147 23.09 37.74 32.66
N ALA A 148 23.88 36.68 32.47
CA ALA A 148 24.37 35.85 33.56
C ALA A 148 25.67 36.43 34.14
N PHE A 149 25.63 36.90 35.39
CA PHE A 149 26.77 37.42 36.15
C PHE A 149 27.20 36.42 37.23
N GLY A 150 28.45 35.98 37.16
CA GLY A 150 29.01 35.09 38.17
C GLY A 150 30.42 34.63 37.81
N ASP A 151 31.17 34.24 38.85
CA ASP A 151 32.52 33.69 38.70
C ASP A 151 32.52 32.38 37.90
N THR A 152 31.40 31.66 37.87
CA THR A 152 31.22 30.40 37.12
C THR A 152 31.40 30.56 35.61
N VAL A 153 30.78 31.58 35.00
CA VAL A 153 30.91 31.83 33.54
C VAL A 153 32.35 32.19 33.17
N ASN A 154 33.00 33.01 34.00
CA ASN A 154 34.40 33.39 33.81
C ASN A 154 35.37 32.22 34.02
N THR A 155 35.04 31.30 34.92
CA THR A 155 35.83 30.11 35.18
C THR A 155 35.70 29.11 34.03
N ALA A 156 34.50 28.87 33.50
CA ALA A 156 34.27 28.02 32.32
C ALA A 156 35.06 28.50 31.09
N ALA A 157 35.03 29.81 30.78
CA ALA A 157 35.81 30.38 29.67
C ALA A 157 37.32 30.20 29.86
N ARG A 158 37.83 30.33 31.10
CA ARG A 158 39.26 30.13 31.39
C ARG A 158 39.67 28.67 31.36
N LEU A 159 38.77 27.75 31.74
CA LEU A 159 38.98 26.31 31.59
C LEU A 159 39.05 25.92 30.11
N GLN A 160 38.20 26.51 29.26
CA GLN A 160 38.27 26.33 27.81
C GLN A 160 39.63 26.79 27.28
N GLY A 161 40.09 27.99 27.66
CA GLY A 161 41.40 28.51 27.22
C GLY A 161 42.60 27.67 27.68
N ALA A 162 42.45 26.87 28.74
CA ALA A 162 43.46 25.96 29.28
C ALA A 162 43.30 24.49 28.81
N ALA A 163 42.26 24.19 28.02
CA ALA A 163 42.03 22.86 27.44
C ALA A 163 42.90 22.64 26.20
N ASP A 164 43.32 21.39 25.98
CA ASP A 164 44.00 20.99 24.75
C ASP A 164 42.98 20.84 23.61
N PRO A 165 43.34 21.07 22.32
CA PRO A 165 42.40 20.88 21.20
C PRO A 165 41.77 19.48 21.21
N GLY A 166 40.45 19.41 21.06
CA GLY A 166 39.69 18.16 21.07
C GLY A 166 39.42 17.60 22.47
N THR A 167 39.58 18.40 23.53
CA THR A 167 39.37 17.96 24.92
C THR A 167 38.34 18.83 25.65
N VAL A 168 37.76 18.26 26.72
CA VAL A 168 36.81 18.94 27.59
C VAL A 168 37.41 19.05 29.00
N LEU A 169 37.63 20.26 29.48
CA LEU A 169 38.22 20.53 30.78
C LEU A 169 37.16 21.00 31.79
N ILE A 170 37.10 20.33 32.94
CA ILE A 170 35.99 20.46 33.89
C ILE A 170 36.53 20.76 35.30
N SER A 171 35.87 21.66 36.03
CA SER A 171 36.19 21.94 37.45
C SER A 171 35.72 20.81 38.38
N LEU A 172 36.31 20.72 39.58
CA LEU A 172 35.83 19.76 40.59
C LEU A 172 34.36 19.98 40.98
N ALA A 173 33.89 21.24 41.03
CA ALA A 173 32.50 21.57 41.35
C ALA A 173 31.50 20.98 40.33
N THR A 174 31.89 20.83 39.07
CA THR A 174 31.10 20.14 38.04
C THR A 174 31.28 18.63 38.10
N ARG A 175 32.45 18.11 38.50
CA ARG A 175 32.72 16.66 38.58
C ARG A 175 31.97 15.99 39.72
N GLU A 176 31.96 16.57 40.91
CA GLU A 176 31.42 15.91 42.13
C GLU A 176 29.99 15.34 41.94
N PRO A 177 29.02 16.05 41.33
CA PRO A 177 27.66 15.53 41.14
C PRO A 177 27.54 14.37 40.14
N VAL A 178 28.51 14.24 39.22
CA VAL A 178 28.45 13.29 38.08
C VAL A 178 29.66 12.37 37.99
N GLU A 179 30.46 12.27 39.06
CA GLU A 179 31.74 11.54 39.07
C GLU A 179 31.59 10.07 38.62
N TRP A 180 30.46 9.45 38.95
CA TRP A 180 30.14 8.06 38.65
C TRP A 180 29.72 7.81 37.19
N LEU A 181 29.38 8.86 36.43
CA LEU A 181 28.85 8.77 35.05
C LEU A 181 29.91 8.81 33.96
N PHE A 182 31.11 9.32 34.27
CA PHE A 182 32.15 9.60 33.26
C PHE A 182 33.52 9.06 33.68
N GLU A 183 34.39 8.94 32.69
CA GLU A 183 35.82 8.65 32.86
C GLU A 183 36.61 9.96 32.93
N TRP A 184 37.52 10.05 33.91
CA TRP A 184 38.20 11.29 34.26
C TRP A 184 39.72 11.14 34.14
N GLY A 185 40.37 12.13 33.53
CA GLY A 185 41.82 12.28 33.55
C GLY A 185 42.37 12.72 34.91
N ALA A 186 43.70 12.81 35.00
CA ALA A 186 44.38 13.25 36.22
C ALA A 186 43.98 14.69 36.59
N SER A 187 43.56 14.90 37.85
CA SER A 187 43.25 16.24 38.36
C SER A 187 44.54 17.06 38.50
N ARG A 188 44.57 18.25 37.87
CA ARG A 188 45.70 19.19 37.93
C ARG A 188 45.26 20.56 38.47
N PRO A 189 46.05 21.21 39.35
CA PRO A 189 45.80 22.59 39.76
C PRO A 189 46.18 23.55 38.62
N LEU A 190 45.28 24.46 38.25
CA LEU A 190 45.49 25.46 37.20
C LEU A 190 45.47 26.87 37.80
N GLN A 191 46.55 27.62 37.61
CA GLN A 191 46.60 29.03 37.99
C GLN A 191 45.89 29.87 36.92
N LEU A 192 44.59 30.09 37.08
CA LEU A 192 43.80 30.88 36.15
C LEU A 192 43.93 32.38 36.46
N LYS A 193 44.11 33.22 35.43
CA LYS A 193 44.27 34.68 35.56
C LYS A 193 43.11 35.28 36.39
N GLY A 194 43.42 35.97 37.49
CA GLY A 194 42.41 36.62 38.34
C GLY A 194 41.78 35.72 39.42
N LYS A 195 42.30 34.50 39.62
CA LYS A 195 42.00 33.66 40.80
C LYS A 195 43.17 33.71 41.78
N THR A 196 42.87 33.97 43.05
CA THR A 196 43.85 33.95 44.15
C THR A 196 44.28 32.52 44.51
N GLU A 197 43.38 31.54 44.35
CA GLU A 197 43.66 30.12 44.56
C GLU A 197 43.68 29.33 43.24
N PRO A 198 44.54 28.31 43.09
CA PRO A 198 44.54 27.45 41.91
C PRO A 198 43.21 26.69 41.75
N VAL A 199 42.59 26.74 40.56
CA VAL A 199 41.37 25.97 40.25
C VAL A 199 41.79 24.55 39.88
N ARG A 200 41.33 23.55 40.63
CA ARG A 200 41.55 22.14 40.28
C ARG A 200 40.59 21.74 39.17
N ALA A 201 41.14 21.23 38.07
CA ALA A 201 40.38 20.74 36.94
C ALA A 201 40.87 19.37 36.49
N CYS A 202 40.00 18.63 35.82
CA CYS A 202 40.34 17.38 35.15
C CYS A 202 39.67 17.34 33.78
N GLU A 203 40.28 16.58 32.88
CA GLU A 203 39.68 16.25 31.59
C GLU A 203 38.60 15.17 31.77
N VAL A 204 37.51 15.28 31.02
CA VAL A 204 36.55 14.18 30.84
C VAL A 204 36.79 13.53 29.49
N THR A 205 36.99 12.21 29.48
CA THR A 205 37.42 11.49 28.27
C THR A 205 36.28 10.74 27.59
N ALA A 206 35.40 10.11 28.36
CA ALA A 206 34.27 9.35 27.83
C ALA A 206 33.14 9.21 28.86
N PRO A 207 31.88 8.97 28.44
CA PRO A 207 30.86 8.43 29.32
C PRO A 207 31.26 7.01 29.76
N ARG A 208 31.14 6.71 31.06
CA ARG A 208 31.44 5.38 31.59
C ARG A 208 30.43 4.38 31.06
N ALA A 209 30.90 3.28 30.45
CA ALA A 209 30.03 2.22 29.95
C ALA A 209 29.18 1.64 31.10
N GLY A 210 27.86 1.82 31.01
CA GLY A 210 26.88 1.32 32.00
C GLY A 210 26.28 2.37 32.96
N GLY A 211 26.72 3.64 32.96
CA GLY A 211 26.26 4.64 33.93
C GLY A 211 24.90 5.31 33.63
N GLY A 212 24.49 5.42 32.36
CA GLY A 212 23.31 6.23 31.98
C GLY A 212 21.94 5.54 32.07
N ARG A 213 21.89 4.27 32.48
CA ARG A 213 20.63 3.49 32.54
C ARG A 213 20.01 3.39 33.94
N ALA A 214 20.70 3.85 34.99
CA ALA A 214 20.33 3.48 36.35
C ALA A 214 19.28 4.38 37.04
N ARG A 215 18.78 5.47 36.45
CA ARG A 215 17.76 6.33 37.10
C ARG A 215 16.45 6.55 36.35
N ALA A 216 16.41 6.48 35.02
CA ALA A 216 15.14 6.50 34.26
C ALA A 216 14.47 5.11 34.13
N ASP A 217 15.21 4.02 34.37
CA ASP A 217 14.69 2.64 34.50
C ASP A 217 14.45 2.24 35.97
N THR A 218 14.21 3.20 36.89
CA THR A 218 13.82 2.88 38.28
C THR A 218 12.32 2.66 38.47
N ALA A 219 11.59 2.33 37.41
CA ALA A 219 10.59 1.29 37.55
C ALA A 219 11.38 -0.01 37.68
N VAL A 220 11.41 -0.60 38.88
CA VAL A 220 11.90 -1.97 39.09
C VAL A 220 11.29 -2.82 37.96
N GLN A 221 12.08 -3.19 36.95
CA GLN A 221 11.61 -4.18 35.99
C GLN A 221 11.58 -5.47 36.80
N ALA A 222 10.41 -5.80 37.32
CA ALA A 222 10.22 -7.02 38.07
C ALA A 222 10.73 -8.18 37.18
N PRO A 223 11.48 -9.12 37.75
CA PRO A 223 11.90 -10.31 37.02
C PRO A 223 10.66 -10.98 36.40
N VAL A 224 10.84 -11.67 35.27
CA VAL A 224 9.76 -12.50 34.76
C VAL A 224 9.56 -13.66 35.73
N VAL A 225 8.46 -13.63 36.47
CA VAL A 225 8.13 -14.62 37.52
C VAL A 225 7.13 -15.64 36.98
N GLY A 226 7.38 -16.92 37.25
CA GLY A 226 6.42 -18.00 37.00
C GLY A 226 6.18 -18.29 35.52
N ARG A 227 7.11 -17.89 34.64
CA ARG A 227 7.05 -18.11 33.17
C ARG A 227 8.25 -18.88 32.65
N GLU A 228 8.93 -19.64 33.50
CA GLU A 228 10.17 -20.33 33.15
C GLU A 228 9.91 -21.35 32.03
N ARG A 229 8.74 -22.00 32.00
CA ARG A 229 8.38 -22.98 30.96
C ARG A 229 8.17 -22.30 29.62
N GLU A 230 7.41 -21.22 29.60
CA GLU A 230 7.08 -20.41 28.42
C GLU A 230 8.33 -19.74 27.85
N LEU A 231 9.14 -19.10 28.69
CA LEU A 231 10.45 -18.54 28.30
C LEU A 231 11.37 -19.62 27.71
N SER A 232 11.44 -20.80 28.33
CA SER A 232 12.27 -21.89 27.81
C SER A 232 11.79 -22.38 26.45
N ALA A 233 10.48 -22.45 26.23
CA ALA A 233 9.91 -22.82 24.93
C ALA A 233 10.19 -21.76 23.86
N ALA A 234 9.99 -20.49 24.19
CA ALA A 234 10.22 -19.40 23.26
C ALA A 234 11.71 -19.25 22.90
N ARG A 235 12.63 -19.42 23.87
CA ARG A 235 14.08 -19.42 23.61
C ARG A 235 14.51 -20.55 22.68
N ARG A 236 13.93 -21.75 22.79
CA ARG A 236 14.22 -22.84 21.85
C ARG A 236 13.88 -22.48 20.39
N ALA A 237 12.80 -21.75 20.16
CA ALA A 237 12.47 -21.27 18.82
C ALA A 237 13.52 -20.26 18.31
N VAL A 238 13.99 -19.37 19.17
CA VAL A 238 15.09 -18.44 18.85
C VAL A 238 16.40 -19.19 18.56
N ASP A 239 16.78 -20.13 19.42
CA ASP A 239 18.03 -20.88 19.24
C ASP A 239 17.99 -21.70 17.94
N GLY A 240 16.82 -22.24 17.58
CA GLY A 240 16.61 -22.93 16.30
C GLY A 240 16.84 -22.03 15.08
N VAL A 241 16.31 -20.79 15.10
CA VAL A 241 16.52 -19.85 13.98
C VAL A 241 17.96 -19.35 13.90
N LEU A 242 18.62 -19.15 15.06
CA LEU A 242 20.03 -18.79 15.11
C LEU A 242 20.95 -19.88 14.54
N ALA A 243 20.51 -21.14 14.60
CA ALA A 243 21.15 -22.30 13.96
C ALA A 243 20.72 -22.53 12.50
N GLY A 244 19.96 -21.60 11.91
CA GLY A 244 19.55 -21.63 10.49
C GLY A 244 18.19 -22.27 10.20
N SER A 245 17.41 -22.65 11.22
CA SER A 245 16.12 -23.31 11.04
C SER A 245 14.95 -22.35 11.29
N GLY A 246 14.15 -22.04 10.27
CA GLY A 246 12.97 -21.18 10.42
C GLY A 246 11.93 -21.75 11.40
N ALA A 247 11.13 -20.86 12.01
CA ALA A 247 10.11 -21.22 13.01
C ALA A 247 8.97 -20.18 13.10
N ILE A 248 7.86 -20.59 13.69
CA ILE A 248 6.68 -19.76 13.93
C ILE A 248 6.29 -19.91 15.41
N LEU A 249 6.23 -18.80 16.13
CA LEU A 249 5.89 -18.74 17.53
C LEU A 249 4.64 -17.88 17.73
N PHE A 250 3.53 -18.50 18.10
CA PHE A 250 2.31 -17.81 18.51
C PHE A 250 2.30 -17.62 20.02
N LEU A 251 2.19 -16.37 20.47
CA LEU A 251 2.00 -15.98 21.87
C LEU A 251 0.56 -15.51 22.06
N THR A 252 -0.29 -16.38 22.61
CA THR A 252 -1.72 -16.11 22.81
C THR A 252 -2.01 -15.85 24.29
N GLY A 253 -3.01 -15.03 24.58
CA GLY A 253 -3.48 -14.79 25.95
C GLY A 253 -4.19 -13.46 26.12
N ASP A 254 -4.77 -13.24 27.28
CA ASP A 254 -5.58 -12.05 27.55
C ASP A 254 -4.76 -10.75 27.62
N ALA A 255 -5.45 -9.61 27.59
CA ALA A 255 -4.82 -8.30 27.75
C ALA A 255 -4.12 -8.20 29.13
N GLY A 256 -2.90 -7.65 29.16
CA GLY A 256 -2.13 -7.48 30.40
C GLY A 256 -1.41 -8.74 30.94
N ILE A 257 -1.55 -9.89 30.28
CA ILE A 257 -1.04 -11.17 30.78
C ILE A 257 0.49 -11.36 30.70
N GLY A 258 1.19 -10.47 29.99
CA GLY A 258 2.66 -10.48 29.84
C GLY A 258 3.22 -10.80 28.44
N LYS A 259 2.38 -10.84 27.39
CA LYS A 259 2.81 -11.12 26.00
C LYS A 259 3.99 -10.23 25.55
N SER A 260 3.83 -8.90 25.57
CA SER A 260 4.88 -7.98 25.14
C SER A 260 6.14 -8.03 26.03
N ARG A 261 6.00 -8.43 27.31
CA ARG A 261 7.15 -8.67 28.18
C ARG A 261 7.96 -9.88 27.70
N LEU A 262 7.28 -10.97 27.34
CA LEU A 262 7.93 -12.17 26.80
C LEU A 262 8.64 -11.88 25.46
N VAL A 263 8.02 -11.07 24.58
CA VAL A 263 8.64 -10.57 23.34
C VAL A 263 9.90 -9.76 23.64
N GLY A 264 9.87 -8.87 24.65
CA GLY A 264 11.05 -8.12 25.09
C GLY A 264 12.19 -8.99 25.60
N GLU A 265 11.90 -10.05 26.35
CA GLU A 265 12.91 -11.03 26.79
C GLU A 265 13.51 -11.81 25.62
N LEU A 266 12.70 -12.16 24.62
CA LEU A 266 13.15 -12.81 23.39
C LEU A 266 14.08 -11.90 22.59
N ARG A 267 13.71 -10.63 22.40
CA ARG A 267 14.56 -9.62 21.76
C ARG A 267 15.90 -9.49 22.49
N ALA A 268 15.87 -9.37 23.81
CA ALA A 268 17.10 -9.30 24.62
C ALA A 268 17.94 -10.57 24.54
N HIS A 269 17.33 -11.74 24.34
CA HIS A 269 18.05 -13.01 24.10
C HIS A 269 18.72 -12.99 22.72
N VAL A 270 17.99 -12.62 21.65
CA VAL A 270 18.54 -12.48 20.29
C VAL A 270 19.72 -11.50 20.26
N GLU A 271 19.61 -10.35 20.90
CA GLU A 271 20.66 -9.32 20.95
C GLU A 271 21.93 -9.77 21.69
N ARG A 272 21.80 -10.73 22.63
CA ARG A 272 22.92 -11.29 23.40
C ARG A 272 23.53 -12.53 22.74
N SER A 273 22.77 -13.23 21.92
CA SER A 273 23.20 -14.46 21.25
C SER A 273 24.10 -14.16 20.05
N GLN A 274 24.96 -15.12 19.73
CA GLN A 274 25.79 -15.10 18.51
C GLN A 274 25.25 -16.18 17.55
N PRO A 275 24.71 -15.80 16.39
CA PRO A 275 24.24 -16.78 15.40
C PRO A 275 25.40 -17.53 14.73
N ASP A 276 25.10 -18.67 14.11
CA ASP A 276 26.08 -19.48 13.38
C ASP A 276 26.60 -18.79 12.11
N TYR A 277 25.82 -17.86 11.56
CA TYR A 277 26.20 -17.02 10.43
C TYR A 277 25.57 -15.63 10.52
N GLY A 278 26.30 -14.62 10.05
CA GLY A 278 25.77 -13.26 9.96
C GLY A 278 25.51 -12.58 11.31
N ARG A 279 24.64 -11.57 11.30
CA ARG A 279 24.11 -10.93 12.51
C ARG A 279 22.60 -11.10 12.52
N ALA A 280 22.06 -11.53 13.66
CA ALA A 280 20.61 -11.65 13.81
C ALA A 280 19.93 -10.28 13.70
N ALA A 281 18.91 -10.17 12.87
CA ALA A 281 18.08 -8.98 12.71
C ALA A 281 16.76 -9.15 13.47
N TRP A 282 16.35 -8.12 14.20
CA TRP A 282 15.02 -8.03 14.81
C TRP A 282 14.26 -6.90 14.12
N ILE A 283 13.12 -7.21 13.52
CA ILE A 283 12.20 -6.24 12.93
C ILE A 283 10.80 -6.50 13.47
N GLU A 284 10.08 -5.44 13.80
CA GLU A 284 8.80 -5.51 14.50
C GLU A 284 7.77 -4.63 13.80
N GLY A 285 6.53 -5.10 13.72
CA GLY A 285 5.38 -4.39 13.17
C GLY A 285 4.19 -4.53 14.11
N ARG A 286 3.49 -3.42 14.37
CA ARG A 286 2.40 -3.41 15.36
C ARG A 286 1.05 -3.11 14.73
N CYS A 287 0.05 -3.86 15.14
CA CYS A 287 -1.34 -3.55 14.82
C CYS A 287 -1.89 -2.46 15.76
N VAL A 288 -2.83 -1.66 15.27
CA VAL A 288 -3.52 -0.62 16.06
C VAL A 288 -5.02 -0.83 15.99
N SER A 289 -5.76 -0.43 17.02
CA SER A 289 -7.20 -0.73 17.18
C SER A 289 -8.13 -0.13 16.11
N TYR A 290 -7.65 0.83 15.32
CA TYR A 290 -8.36 1.39 14.16
C TYR A 290 -7.71 0.98 12.83
N GLY A 291 -6.71 0.08 12.88
CA GLY A 291 -5.91 -0.38 11.75
C GLY A 291 -6.63 -1.38 10.86
N GLU A 292 -7.71 -2.00 11.32
CA GLU A 292 -8.53 -2.94 10.52
C GLU A 292 -9.06 -2.33 9.21
N ALA A 293 -9.16 -1.00 9.14
CA ALA A 293 -9.61 -0.25 7.97
C ALA A 293 -8.46 0.27 7.09
N MET A 294 -7.20 -0.07 7.40
CA MET A 294 -6.01 0.43 6.71
C MET A 294 -5.19 -0.74 6.15
N PRO A 295 -5.19 -0.96 4.82
CA PRO A 295 -4.45 -2.05 4.21
C PRO A 295 -2.95 -2.02 4.58
N TYR A 296 -2.37 -3.20 4.84
CA TYR A 296 -0.94 -3.42 5.08
C TYR A 296 -0.36 -2.79 6.35
N TRP A 297 -1.18 -2.30 7.28
CA TRP A 297 -0.70 -1.48 8.40
C TRP A 297 0.53 -2.05 9.15
N PRO A 298 0.50 -3.29 9.71
CA PRO A 298 1.64 -3.86 10.42
C PRO A 298 2.91 -3.95 9.56
N PHE A 299 2.79 -4.13 8.24
CA PHE A 299 3.93 -4.21 7.33
C PHE A 299 4.49 -2.83 6.96
N ARG A 300 3.63 -1.80 6.92
CA ARG A 300 4.06 -0.40 6.77
C ARG A 300 4.85 0.04 8.00
N ASP A 301 4.38 -0.32 9.19
CA ASP A 301 5.07 -0.08 10.45
C ASP A 301 6.42 -0.83 10.50
N LEU A 302 6.43 -2.10 10.12
CA LEU A 302 7.63 -2.94 10.05
C LEU A 302 8.68 -2.40 9.07
N LEU A 303 8.28 -1.95 7.88
CA LEU A 303 9.18 -1.28 6.94
C LEU A 303 9.74 0.03 7.51
N ARG A 304 8.94 0.82 8.21
CA ARG A 304 9.39 2.06 8.87
C ARG A 304 10.35 1.78 10.03
N GLU A 305 10.14 0.72 10.80
CA GLU A 305 11.09 0.26 11.81
C GLU A 305 12.41 -0.13 11.16
N TRP A 306 12.37 -0.97 10.12
CA TRP A 306 13.55 -1.39 9.39
C TRP A 306 14.31 -0.19 8.83
N LEU A 307 13.64 0.78 8.19
CA LEU A 307 14.26 2.00 7.65
C LEU A 307 14.81 2.96 8.71
N ALA A 308 14.44 2.77 9.98
CA ALA A 308 14.71 3.68 11.08
C ALA A 308 14.06 5.08 10.91
N VAL A 309 12.86 5.16 10.32
CA VAL A 309 12.11 6.42 10.04
C VAL A 309 10.74 6.42 10.73
N SER A 310 10.28 7.54 11.28
CA SER A 310 8.97 7.61 11.98
C SER A 310 7.77 7.70 11.03
N ALA A 311 6.56 7.73 11.58
CA ALA A 311 5.33 7.92 10.80
C ALA A 311 5.30 9.30 10.12
N ASP A 312 5.75 10.34 10.84
CA ASP A 312 5.67 11.74 10.42
C ASP A 312 6.88 12.24 9.59
N GLU A 313 7.84 11.36 9.26
CA GLU A 313 9.01 11.74 8.48
C GLU A 313 8.62 12.30 7.11
N PRO A 314 9.23 13.43 6.68
CA PRO A 314 9.05 13.93 5.33
C PRO A 314 9.27 12.84 4.30
N GLU A 315 8.31 12.69 3.39
CA GLU A 315 8.27 11.60 2.41
C GLU A 315 9.62 11.43 1.66
N LEU A 316 10.28 12.54 1.31
CA LEU A 316 11.60 12.54 0.67
C LEU A 316 12.67 11.78 1.47
N ARG A 317 12.68 11.91 2.80
CA ARG A 317 13.63 11.20 3.67
C ARG A 317 13.33 9.70 3.70
N VAL A 318 12.06 9.32 3.80
CA VAL A 318 11.62 7.91 3.73
C VAL A 318 12.05 7.30 2.40
N ARG A 319 11.83 8.03 1.30
CA ARG A 319 12.21 7.64 -0.06
C ARG A 319 13.72 7.42 -0.23
N VAL A 320 14.53 8.37 0.25
CA VAL A 320 16.00 8.27 0.21
C VAL A 320 16.51 7.10 1.08
N ALA A 321 15.95 6.92 2.27
CA ALA A 321 16.31 5.83 3.16
C ALA A 321 16.00 4.46 2.52
N LEU A 322 14.81 4.33 1.91
CA LEU A 322 14.39 3.12 1.23
C LEU A 322 15.32 2.78 0.05
N ARG A 323 15.55 3.72 -0.86
CA ARG A 323 16.45 3.52 -2.01
C ARG A 323 17.84 3.06 -1.57
N ARG A 324 18.46 3.79 -0.64
CA ARG A 324 19.81 3.47 -0.16
C ARG A 324 19.91 2.08 0.48
N ARG A 325 18.89 1.64 1.22
CA ARG A 325 18.88 0.29 1.81
C ARG A 325 18.66 -0.79 0.76
N LEU A 326 17.77 -0.56 -0.20
CA LEU A 326 17.52 -1.51 -1.27
C LEU A 326 18.72 -1.64 -2.20
N GLU A 327 19.40 -0.55 -2.55
CA GLU A 327 20.66 -0.57 -3.33
C GLU A 327 21.73 -1.44 -2.67
N ARG A 328 21.82 -1.40 -1.34
CA ARG A 328 22.76 -2.26 -0.59
C ARG A 328 22.37 -3.73 -0.59
N LEU A 329 21.07 -4.04 -0.51
CA LEU A 329 20.59 -5.42 -0.43
C LEU A 329 20.51 -6.10 -1.80
N PHE A 330 20.03 -5.36 -2.80
CA PHE A 330 19.63 -5.90 -4.11
C PHE A 330 20.50 -5.41 -5.27
N GLY A 331 21.39 -4.43 -5.06
CA GLY A 331 22.25 -3.88 -6.11
C GLY A 331 21.41 -3.37 -7.29
N ASP A 332 21.70 -3.87 -8.49
CA ASP A 332 21.03 -3.47 -9.73
C ASP A 332 19.51 -3.76 -9.74
N ARG A 333 19.04 -4.72 -8.93
CA ARG A 333 17.61 -5.07 -8.79
C ARG A 333 16.85 -4.17 -7.81
N ALA A 334 17.52 -3.21 -7.16
CA ALA A 334 16.89 -2.35 -6.18
C ALA A 334 15.71 -1.55 -6.75
N GLY A 335 15.78 -1.13 -8.02
CA GLY A 335 14.69 -0.42 -8.69
C GLY A 335 13.41 -1.25 -8.81
N ASP A 336 13.53 -2.56 -9.05
CA ASP A 336 12.39 -3.46 -9.21
C ASP A 336 11.65 -3.65 -7.88
N VAL A 337 12.39 -3.73 -6.77
CA VAL A 337 11.84 -3.88 -5.41
C VAL A 337 11.28 -2.54 -4.88
N TYR A 338 11.96 -1.44 -5.19
CA TYR A 338 11.62 -0.10 -4.71
C TYR A 338 10.22 0.34 -5.11
N ALA A 339 9.78 0.02 -6.33
CA ALA A 339 8.46 0.41 -6.82
C ALA A 339 7.33 -0.12 -5.90
N TYR A 340 7.41 -1.39 -5.50
CA TYR A 340 6.35 -2.05 -4.72
C TYR A 340 6.43 -1.72 -3.22
N LEU A 341 7.63 -1.71 -2.62
CA LEU A 341 7.78 -1.30 -1.22
C LEU A 341 7.49 0.19 -1.03
N GLY A 342 7.86 1.02 -2.00
CA GLY A 342 7.53 2.44 -2.02
C GLY A 342 6.02 2.68 -2.14
N ALA A 343 5.33 1.95 -3.02
CA ALA A 343 3.87 1.98 -3.12
C ALA A 343 3.19 1.53 -1.82
N THR A 344 3.70 0.48 -1.16
CA THR A 344 3.19 0.00 0.14
C THR A 344 3.33 1.07 1.22
N LEU A 345 4.42 1.84 1.21
CA LEU A 345 4.62 3.00 2.10
C LEU A 345 3.85 4.26 1.66
N SER A 346 3.10 4.20 0.54
CA SER A 346 2.43 5.32 -0.13
C SER A 346 3.36 6.49 -0.49
N LEU A 347 4.58 6.19 -0.93
CA LEU A 347 5.49 7.24 -1.43
C LEU A 347 5.04 7.73 -2.81
N ALA A 348 5.20 9.02 -3.09
CA ALA A 348 5.13 9.57 -4.43
C ALA A 348 6.34 9.07 -5.23
N LEU A 349 6.09 8.01 -6.00
CA LEU A 349 7.08 7.34 -6.82
C LEU A 349 7.49 8.23 -7.99
N GLU A 350 8.78 8.17 -8.34
CA GLU A 350 9.27 8.78 -9.56
C GLU A 350 8.64 8.12 -10.79
N ARG A 351 8.57 8.84 -11.92
CA ARG A 351 7.81 8.46 -13.12
C ARG A 351 8.02 7.01 -13.56
N GLU A 352 9.26 6.50 -13.54
CA GLU A 352 9.55 5.12 -13.95
C GLU A 352 8.99 4.07 -12.97
N ALA A 353 9.17 4.27 -11.66
CA ALA A 353 8.63 3.39 -10.64
C ALA A 353 7.11 3.46 -10.57
N ALA A 354 6.55 4.68 -10.69
CA ALA A 354 5.10 4.89 -10.77
C ALA A 354 4.48 4.18 -11.97
N ALA A 355 5.11 4.26 -13.14
CA ALA A 355 4.64 3.58 -14.35
C ALA A 355 4.60 2.06 -14.18
N ARG A 356 5.62 1.45 -13.54
CA ARG A 356 5.65 0.00 -13.31
C ARG A 356 4.46 -0.49 -12.48
N VAL A 357 4.10 0.26 -11.44
CA VAL A 357 2.95 -0.07 -10.58
C VAL A 357 1.63 0.21 -11.29
N ALA A 358 1.53 1.35 -11.98
CA ALA A 358 0.29 1.81 -12.63
C ALA A 358 -0.18 0.94 -13.80
N GLU A 359 0.71 0.17 -14.45
CA GLU A 359 0.29 -0.77 -15.50
C GLU A 359 -0.47 -1.98 -14.96
N LEU A 360 -0.22 -2.35 -13.70
CA LEU A 360 -0.73 -3.58 -13.10
C LEU A 360 -2.19 -3.43 -12.68
N SER A 361 -2.92 -4.53 -12.78
CA SER A 361 -4.20 -4.67 -12.13
C SER A 361 -3.98 -4.63 -10.61
N PRO A 362 -4.99 -4.18 -9.86
CA PRO A 362 -4.92 -4.15 -8.40
C PRO A 362 -4.46 -5.48 -7.79
N GLU A 363 -4.96 -6.58 -8.33
CA GLU A 363 -4.60 -7.93 -7.88
C GLU A 363 -3.16 -8.31 -8.23
N ALA A 364 -2.70 -8.03 -9.45
CA ALA A 364 -1.33 -8.33 -9.85
C ALA A 364 -0.30 -7.49 -9.07
N GLN A 365 -0.65 -6.23 -8.75
CA GLN A 365 0.13 -5.37 -7.87
C GLN A 365 0.23 -5.96 -6.46
N GLN A 366 -0.89 -6.39 -5.88
CA GLN A 366 -0.91 -7.04 -4.56
C GLN A 366 -0.07 -8.33 -4.57
N TYR A 367 -0.29 -9.21 -5.56
CA TYR A 367 0.47 -10.45 -5.71
C TYR A 367 1.97 -10.19 -5.74
N ARG A 368 2.40 -9.20 -6.54
CA ARG A 368 3.82 -8.84 -6.66
C ARG A 368 4.37 -8.16 -5.42
N THR A 369 3.58 -7.34 -4.74
CA THR A 369 3.94 -6.74 -3.45
C THR A 369 4.20 -7.82 -2.41
N PHE A 370 3.35 -8.85 -2.37
CA PHE A 370 3.55 -10.01 -1.48
C PHE A 370 4.84 -10.76 -1.80
N GLU A 371 5.14 -10.99 -3.09
CA GLU A 371 6.41 -11.59 -3.51
C GLU A 371 7.61 -10.75 -3.12
N VAL A 372 7.55 -9.44 -3.33
CA VAL A 372 8.63 -8.49 -3.01
C VAL A 372 8.90 -8.42 -1.51
N ILE A 373 7.87 -8.44 -0.66
CA ILE A 373 8.05 -8.50 0.79
C ILE A 373 8.68 -9.84 1.20
N GLY A 374 8.27 -10.95 0.57
CA GLY A 374 8.91 -12.24 0.78
C GLY A 374 10.37 -12.27 0.35
N GLU A 375 10.68 -11.77 -0.85
CA GLU A 375 12.04 -11.63 -1.38
C GLU A 375 12.90 -10.75 -0.47
N TRP A 376 12.34 -9.68 0.07
CA TRP A 376 13.02 -8.82 1.04
C TRP A 376 13.38 -9.56 2.33
N LEU A 377 12.44 -10.30 2.93
CA LEU A 377 12.71 -11.07 4.15
C LEU A 377 13.70 -12.21 3.91
N THR A 378 13.57 -12.94 2.79
CA THR A 378 14.51 -13.99 2.40
C THR A 378 15.90 -13.44 2.16
N ARG A 379 16.03 -12.32 1.44
CA ARG A 379 17.31 -11.66 1.19
C ARG A 379 17.98 -11.20 2.48
N LEU A 380 17.21 -10.68 3.45
CA LEU A 380 17.74 -10.38 4.78
C LEU A 380 18.23 -11.65 5.49
N ALA A 381 17.50 -12.76 5.37
CA ALA A 381 17.85 -14.04 6.00
C ALA A 381 19.12 -14.69 5.44
N GLU A 382 19.53 -14.36 4.21
CA GLU A 382 20.82 -14.76 3.63
C GLU A 382 22.01 -14.08 4.32
N ASP A 383 21.86 -12.84 4.80
CA ASP A 383 22.92 -12.10 5.50
C ASP A 383 23.01 -12.46 7.00
N GLY A 384 21.98 -13.10 7.56
CA GLY A 384 21.91 -13.57 8.94
C GLY A 384 20.47 -13.90 9.37
N PRO A 385 20.24 -14.64 10.46
CA PRO A 385 18.90 -15.00 10.93
C PRO A 385 17.98 -13.78 11.15
N VAL A 386 16.70 -13.88 10.77
CA VAL A 386 15.74 -12.77 10.89
C VAL A 386 14.62 -13.15 11.85
N VAL A 387 14.34 -12.28 12.82
CA VAL A 387 13.16 -12.37 13.68
C VAL A 387 12.17 -11.29 13.30
N VAL A 388 10.96 -11.70 12.88
CA VAL A 388 9.85 -10.84 12.51
C VAL A 388 8.80 -10.90 13.62
N ALA A 389 8.67 -9.84 14.40
CA ALA A 389 7.66 -9.74 15.45
C ALA A 389 6.42 -8.99 14.95
N LEU A 390 5.26 -9.65 14.94
CA LEU A 390 3.96 -9.03 14.62
C LEU A 390 3.13 -8.98 15.90
N GLU A 391 2.98 -7.79 16.48
CA GLU A 391 2.23 -7.62 17.73
C GLU A 391 0.75 -7.29 17.48
N ASP A 392 -0.10 -7.85 18.35
CA ASP A 392 -1.53 -7.60 18.44
C ASP A 392 -2.31 -7.92 17.15
N LEU A 393 -2.04 -9.07 16.52
CA LEU A 393 -2.61 -9.51 15.24
C LEU A 393 -4.16 -9.57 15.21
N HIS A 394 -4.81 -9.50 16.37
CA HIS A 394 -6.27 -9.38 16.51
C HIS A 394 -6.82 -8.01 16.09
N TRP A 395 -5.97 -7.06 15.70
CA TRP A 395 -6.36 -5.78 15.07
C TRP A 395 -5.82 -5.62 13.65
N ALA A 396 -5.29 -6.67 13.04
CA ALA A 396 -4.74 -6.60 11.70
C ALA A 396 -5.85 -6.53 10.65
N ASP A 397 -5.64 -5.72 9.60
CA ASP A 397 -6.49 -5.69 8.41
C ASP A 397 -6.45 -7.04 7.66
N GLY A 398 -7.48 -7.28 6.85
CA GLY A 398 -7.65 -8.53 6.12
C GLY A 398 -6.51 -8.79 5.14
N THR A 399 -6.03 -7.76 4.46
CA THR A 399 -4.88 -7.85 3.53
C THR A 399 -3.57 -8.19 4.26
N SER A 400 -3.31 -7.61 5.43
CA SER A 400 -2.14 -7.97 6.25
C SER A 400 -2.19 -9.41 6.72
N LEU A 401 -3.34 -9.92 7.14
CA LEU A 401 -3.47 -11.33 7.53
C LEU A 401 -3.13 -12.28 6.37
N GLN A 402 -3.58 -11.96 5.15
CA GLN A 402 -3.23 -12.73 3.94
C GLN A 402 -1.72 -12.71 3.66
N LEU A 403 -1.10 -11.54 3.78
CA LEU A 403 0.35 -11.41 3.60
C LEU A 403 1.09 -12.23 4.66
N THR A 404 0.70 -12.13 5.93
CA THR A 404 1.27 -12.95 7.01
C THR A 404 1.16 -14.44 6.68
N GLU A 405 -0.03 -14.94 6.32
CA GLU A 405 -0.25 -16.34 5.96
C GLU A 405 0.71 -16.83 4.86
N ARG A 406 0.92 -16.03 3.82
CA ARG A 406 1.88 -16.34 2.75
C ARG A 406 3.32 -16.37 3.24
N LEU A 407 3.73 -15.39 4.05
CA LEU A 407 5.10 -15.26 4.54
C LEU A 407 5.49 -16.37 5.53
N LEU A 408 4.54 -16.97 6.25
CA LEU A 408 4.81 -18.08 7.17
C LEU A 408 5.50 -19.27 6.48
N ARG A 409 5.23 -19.51 5.19
CA ARG A 409 5.87 -20.58 4.40
C ARG A 409 7.37 -20.37 4.18
N LEU A 410 7.86 -19.14 4.26
CA LEU A 410 9.29 -18.84 4.13
C LEU A 410 10.13 -19.54 5.22
N THR A 411 9.52 -19.93 6.34
CA THR A 411 10.19 -20.69 7.41
C THR A 411 10.64 -22.08 6.99
N GLU A 412 10.15 -22.61 5.87
CA GLU A 412 10.64 -23.87 5.29
C GLU A 412 11.99 -23.71 4.58
N GLU A 413 12.26 -22.53 4.04
CA GLU A 413 13.36 -22.27 3.10
C GLU A 413 14.44 -21.32 3.67
N ALA A 414 14.08 -20.50 4.67
CA ALA A 414 14.97 -19.48 5.23
C ALA A 414 14.95 -19.47 6.77
N ALA A 415 16.04 -19.00 7.37
CA ALA A 415 16.18 -18.83 8.82
C ALA A 415 15.41 -17.60 9.32
N ILE A 416 14.07 -17.69 9.25
CA ILE A 416 13.14 -16.65 9.69
C ILE A 416 12.31 -17.18 10.86
N LEU A 417 12.22 -16.40 11.93
CA LEU A 417 11.34 -16.65 13.06
C LEU A 417 10.21 -15.61 13.07
N PHE A 418 8.97 -16.05 12.90
CA PHE A 418 7.80 -15.20 13.13
C PHE A 418 7.38 -15.29 14.60
N VAL A 419 7.38 -14.16 15.32
CA VAL A 419 6.83 -14.05 16.68
C VAL A 419 5.52 -13.28 16.60
N ILE A 420 4.40 -13.98 16.72
CA ILE A 420 3.06 -13.41 16.51
C ILE A 420 2.32 -13.35 17.84
N THR A 421 1.87 -12.16 18.25
CA THR A 421 1.05 -12.01 19.46
C THR A 421 -0.42 -11.79 19.11
N ALA A 422 -1.32 -12.48 19.81
CA ALA A 422 -2.77 -12.38 19.57
C ALA A 422 -3.59 -12.60 20.86
N ARG A 423 -4.84 -12.15 20.84
CA ARG A 423 -5.84 -12.51 21.86
C ARG A 423 -6.59 -13.78 21.42
N PRO A 424 -7.16 -14.57 22.36
CA PRO A 424 -7.96 -15.75 22.03
C PRO A 424 -9.37 -15.37 21.52
N GLU A 425 -9.44 -14.50 20.51
CA GLU A 425 -10.70 -14.05 19.90
C GLU A 425 -11.07 -14.96 18.73
N HIS A 426 -11.87 -15.99 19.02
CA HIS A 426 -12.22 -17.04 18.06
C HIS A 426 -12.98 -16.54 16.82
N ASP A 427 -13.70 -15.43 16.95
CA ASP A 427 -14.50 -14.83 15.88
C ASP A 427 -13.67 -13.91 14.97
N HIS A 428 -12.46 -13.52 15.38
CA HIS A 428 -11.60 -12.65 14.59
C HIS A 428 -10.81 -13.44 13.52
N PRO A 429 -10.62 -12.93 12.29
CA PRO A 429 -9.90 -13.63 11.21
C PRO A 429 -8.44 -14.04 11.52
N SER A 430 -7.80 -13.44 12.53
CA SER A 430 -6.47 -13.87 13.01
C SER A 430 -6.49 -15.28 13.63
N TRP A 431 -7.62 -15.73 14.17
CA TRP A 431 -7.73 -17.06 14.78
C TRP A 431 -7.70 -18.21 13.76
N PRO A 432 -8.48 -18.16 12.66
CA PRO A 432 -8.32 -19.08 11.54
C PRO A 432 -6.89 -19.13 10.97
N LEU A 433 -6.20 -17.99 10.86
CA LEU A 433 -4.80 -17.95 10.39
C LEU A 433 -3.87 -18.78 11.29
N LYS A 434 -3.98 -18.61 12.62
CA LYS A 434 -3.22 -19.43 13.58
C LYS A 434 -3.51 -20.92 13.38
N GLN A 435 -4.79 -21.29 13.27
CA GLN A 435 -5.21 -22.68 13.08
C GLN A 435 -4.65 -23.28 11.79
N ALA A 436 -4.67 -22.51 10.69
CA ALA A 436 -4.11 -22.92 9.41
C ALA A 436 -2.61 -23.15 9.52
N ALA A 437 -1.86 -22.21 10.12
CA ALA A 437 -0.42 -22.36 10.34
C ALA A 437 -0.07 -23.59 11.18
N MET A 438 -0.79 -23.83 12.29
CA MET A 438 -0.58 -25.00 13.14
C MET A 438 -0.93 -26.33 12.44
N ARG A 439 -1.86 -26.31 11.48
CA ARG A 439 -2.25 -27.49 10.70
C ARG A 439 -1.30 -27.77 9.54
N GLU A 440 -0.86 -26.74 8.84
CA GLU A 440 -0.10 -26.85 7.58
C GLU A 440 1.42 -26.84 7.80
N LEU A 441 1.88 -26.19 8.87
CA LEU A 441 3.29 -26.10 9.25
C LEU A 441 3.51 -26.56 10.72
N PRO A 442 3.02 -27.75 11.13
CA PRO A 442 3.09 -28.19 12.52
C PRO A 442 4.53 -28.39 13.02
N HIS A 443 5.47 -28.73 12.13
CA HIS A 443 6.89 -28.88 12.44
C HIS A 443 7.64 -27.56 12.60
N ARG A 444 7.05 -26.45 12.14
CA ARG A 444 7.61 -25.09 12.30
C ARG A 444 6.88 -24.29 13.38
N SER A 445 5.65 -24.66 13.71
CA SER A 445 4.76 -23.85 14.54
C SER A 445 4.72 -24.30 16.00
N THR A 446 4.83 -23.34 16.92
CA THR A 446 4.67 -23.53 18.36
C THR A 446 3.69 -22.49 18.91
N GLU A 447 2.70 -22.92 19.69
CA GLU A 447 1.83 -22.03 20.45
C GLU A 447 2.23 -22.02 21.93
N ILE A 448 2.32 -20.82 22.49
CA ILE A 448 2.45 -20.58 23.93
C ILE A 448 1.22 -19.79 24.36
N VAL A 449 0.34 -20.45 25.11
CA VAL A 449 -0.82 -19.83 25.75
C VAL A 449 -0.38 -19.27 27.09
N LEU A 450 -0.46 -17.95 27.26
CA LEU A 450 -0.21 -17.27 28.52
C LEU A 450 -1.51 -17.17 29.31
N GLU A 451 -1.58 -17.94 30.39
CA GLU A 451 -2.67 -17.89 31.38
C GLU A 451 -2.34 -16.94 32.53
N ALA A 452 -3.30 -16.68 33.43
CA ALA A 452 -3.03 -15.95 34.67
C ALA A 452 -1.91 -16.61 35.48
N LEU A 453 -1.10 -15.80 36.18
CA LEU A 453 -0.10 -16.31 37.11
C LEU A 453 -0.81 -17.17 38.17
N SER A 454 -0.26 -18.35 38.42
CA SER A 454 -0.83 -19.33 39.33
C SER A 454 0.18 -19.76 40.40
N GLY A 455 -0.31 -20.41 41.45
CA GLY A 455 0.53 -20.84 42.58
C GLY A 455 1.01 -19.64 43.41
N ASN A 456 2.32 -19.51 43.59
CA ASN A 456 2.94 -18.40 44.33
C ASN A 456 3.48 -17.28 43.42
N ALA A 457 3.33 -17.39 42.10
CA ALA A 457 3.99 -16.50 41.14
C ALA A 457 3.46 -15.05 41.20
N ASP A 458 2.17 -14.86 41.50
CA ASP A 458 1.56 -13.55 41.71
C ASP A 458 2.08 -12.88 43.00
N ARG A 459 2.22 -13.63 44.09
CA ARG A 459 2.84 -13.18 45.34
C ARG A 459 4.34 -12.87 45.16
N GLU A 460 5.06 -13.72 44.42
CA GLU A 460 6.47 -13.49 44.09
C GLU A 460 6.65 -12.22 43.25
N LEU A 461 5.78 -12.00 42.26
CA LEU A 461 5.74 -10.76 41.49
C LEU A 461 5.43 -9.55 42.37
N LEU A 462 4.43 -9.64 43.26
CA LEU A 462 4.11 -8.59 44.23
C LEU A 462 5.31 -8.28 45.13
N SER A 463 5.95 -9.31 45.69
CA SER A 463 7.15 -9.18 46.50
C SER A 463 8.32 -8.56 45.74
N ALA A 464 8.44 -8.81 44.44
CA ALA A 464 9.46 -8.16 43.62
C ALA A 464 9.14 -6.68 43.34
N LEU A 465 7.86 -6.32 43.24
CA LEU A 465 7.42 -4.94 43.00
C LEU A 465 7.53 -4.04 44.23
N VAL A 466 7.15 -4.55 45.42
CA VAL A 466 7.08 -3.76 46.67
C VAL A 466 8.08 -4.19 47.76
N GLY A 467 8.82 -5.28 47.58
CA GLY A 467 9.63 -5.88 48.64
C GLY A 467 8.81 -6.84 49.52
N GLY A 468 9.46 -7.90 49.99
CA GLY A 468 8.80 -8.90 50.84
C GLY A 468 8.42 -8.33 52.21
N ALA A 469 7.22 -8.67 52.70
CA ALA A 469 6.65 -8.21 53.98
C ALA A 469 6.46 -6.69 54.12
N THR A 470 6.49 -5.93 53.02
CA THR A 470 6.21 -4.48 53.03
C THR A 470 4.75 -4.15 53.29
N LEU A 471 3.82 -4.97 52.76
CA LEU A 471 2.38 -4.76 52.87
C LEU A 471 1.79 -5.52 54.07
N PRO A 472 0.74 -4.98 54.74
CA PRO A 472 -0.04 -5.75 55.70
C PRO A 472 -0.63 -7.02 55.07
N VAL A 473 -0.60 -8.15 55.78
CA VAL A 473 -1.04 -9.47 55.29
C VAL A 473 -2.45 -9.43 54.68
N GLU A 474 -3.38 -8.70 55.30
CA GLU A 474 -4.76 -8.61 54.83
C GLU A 474 -4.88 -7.77 53.55
N LEU A 475 -4.04 -6.74 53.38
CA LEU A 475 -3.99 -5.93 52.17
C LEU A 475 -3.32 -6.71 51.03
N GLU A 476 -2.24 -7.43 51.32
CA GLU A 476 -1.60 -8.35 50.37
C GLU A 476 -2.61 -9.39 49.84
N ARG A 477 -3.37 -10.04 50.74
CA ARG A 477 -4.42 -10.99 50.38
C ARG A 477 -5.46 -10.37 49.46
N ARG A 478 -5.98 -9.18 49.80
CA ARG A 478 -6.95 -8.45 48.97
C ARG A 478 -6.38 -8.09 47.60
N ILE A 479 -5.13 -7.65 47.51
CA ILE A 479 -4.48 -7.30 46.24
C ILE A 479 -4.36 -8.54 45.35
N LEU A 480 -3.92 -9.67 45.89
CA LEU A 480 -3.79 -10.92 45.14
C LEU A 480 -5.16 -11.48 44.71
N GLU A 481 -6.16 -11.46 45.60
CA GLU A 481 -7.52 -11.90 45.30
C GLU A 481 -8.18 -11.09 44.18
N HIS A 482 -7.96 -9.78 44.13
CA HIS A 482 -8.52 -8.94 43.06
C HIS A 482 -7.69 -9.01 41.78
N ALA A 483 -6.35 -9.11 41.89
CA ALA A 483 -5.49 -9.22 40.70
C ALA A 483 -5.75 -10.50 39.90
N GLU A 484 -6.26 -11.57 40.56
CA GLU A 484 -6.56 -12.88 39.96
C GLU A 484 -5.44 -13.39 39.05
N GLY A 485 -4.18 -13.17 39.47
CA GLY A 485 -2.99 -13.58 38.73
C GLY A 485 -2.67 -12.74 37.47
N ASN A 486 -3.38 -11.64 37.18
CA ASN A 486 -3.06 -10.75 36.07
C ASN A 486 -1.87 -9.82 36.43
N PRO A 487 -0.69 -9.96 35.78
CA PRO A 487 0.50 -9.17 36.11
C PRO A 487 0.28 -7.66 35.97
N PHE A 488 -0.39 -7.23 34.88
CA PHE A 488 -0.65 -5.81 34.65
C PHE A 488 -1.57 -5.24 35.73
N TYR A 489 -2.61 -5.98 36.13
CA TYR A 489 -3.49 -5.54 37.22
C TYR A 489 -2.73 -5.39 38.54
N LEU A 490 -1.89 -6.37 38.89
CA LEU A 490 -1.08 -6.33 40.09
C LEU A 490 -0.15 -5.12 40.13
N GLU A 491 0.52 -4.82 39.01
CA GLU A 491 1.37 -3.64 38.90
C GLU A 491 0.58 -2.33 39.03
N GLU A 492 -0.61 -2.25 38.43
CA GLU A 492 -1.48 -1.06 38.52
C GLU A 492 -2.03 -0.86 39.93
N LEU A 493 -2.34 -1.94 40.66
CA LEU A 493 -2.71 -1.87 42.08
C LEU A 493 -1.56 -1.30 42.91
N VAL A 494 -0.34 -1.81 42.74
CA VAL A 494 0.85 -1.28 43.43
C VAL A 494 1.08 0.20 43.11
N ARG A 495 0.94 0.60 41.84
CA ARG A 495 1.04 2.02 41.45
C ARG A 495 -0.05 2.86 42.07
N SER A 496 -1.29 2.39 42.12
CA SER A 496 -2.40 3.10 42.75
C SER A 496 -2.16 3.37 44.24
N LEU A 497 -1.52 2.42 44.95
CA LEU A 497 -1.08 2.58 46.33
C LEU A 497 0.03 3.62 46.49
N ALA A 498 1.01 3.61 45.58
CA ALA A 498 2.07 4.62 45.55
C ALA A 498 1.50 6.02 45.25
N ASP A 499 0.61 6.12 44.26
CA ASP A 499 -0.09 7.35 43.88
C ASP A 499 -0.99 7.86 45.03
N ALA A 500 -1.49 6.97 45.90
CA ALA A 500 -2.30 7.32 47.08
C ALA A 500 -1.44 7.83 48.25
N GLY A 501 -0.11 7.71 48.14
CA GLY A 501 0.83 7.97 49.22
C GLY A 501 0.87 6.88 50.30
N ALA A 502 0.17 5.76 50.09
CA ALA A 502 0.16 4.59 50.98
C ALA A 502 1.44 3.74 50.84
N LEU A 503 2.12 3.82 49.70
CA LEU A 503 3.47 3.29 49.51
C LEU A 503 4.42 4.46 49.24
N ARG A 504 5.48 4.58 50.04
CA ARG A 504 6.54 5.60 49.86
C ARG A 504 7.90 4.94 49.70
N ARG A 505 8.77 5.51 48.88
CA ARG A 505 10.16 5.06 48.77
C ARG A 505 11.04 5.82 49.75
N GLU A 506 11.65 5.10 50.68
CA GLU A 506 12.66 5.60 51.62
C GLU A 506 13.90 4.70 51.51
N ASP A 507 15.09 5.28 51.39
CA ASP A 507 16.38 4.56 51.26
C ASP A 507 16.42 3.47 50.17
N GLY A 508 15.63 3.65 49.10
CA GLY A 508 15.57 2.71 47.98
C GLY A 508 14.63 1.51 48.18
N ALA A 509 13.93 1.42 49.32
CA ALA A 509 12.91 0.41 49.59
C ALA A 509 11.51 1.04 49.69
N TRP A 510 10.47 0.27 49.36
CA TRP A 510 9.09 0.69 49.63
C TRP A 510 8.75 0.48 51.10
N GLN A 511 8.06 1.44 51.69
CA GLN A 511 7.46 1.35 53.03
C GLN A 511 5.96 1.65 52.93
N PHE A 512 5.15 0.91 53.68
CA PHE A 512 3.70 1.11 53.75
C PHE A 512 3.33 2.10 54.86
N ASP A 513 2.61 3.17 54.51
CA ASP A 513 2.11 4.16 55.47
C ASP A 513 0.75 3.71 56.03
N HIS A 514 0.75 3.20 57.26
CA HIS A 514 -0.45 2.74 57.95
C HIS A 514 -1.47 3.84 58.27
N ALA A 515 -1.12 5.13 58.13
CA ALA A 515 -2.04 6.23 58.35
C ALA A 515 -2.96 6.53 57.16
N VAL A 516 -2.68 5.94 55.98
CA VAL A 516 -3.47 6.10 54.77
C VAL A 516 -4.49 4.97 54.69
N ASP A 517 -5.78 5.29 54.63
CA ASP A 517 -6.82 4.30 54.39
C ASP A 517 -6.82 3.89 52.91
N VAL A 518 -6.82 2.57 52.66
CA VAL A 518 -6.58 2.00 51.33
C VAL A 518 -7.77 1.13 50.93
N GLU A 519 -8.47 1.58 49.89
CA GLU A 519 -9.47 0.77 49.21
C GLU A 519 -8.82 0.08 47.99
N VAL A 520 -8.87 -1.26 47.95
CA VAL A 520 -8.43 -2.06 46.79
C VAL A 520 -9.61 -2.17 45.81
N PRO A 521 -9.55 -1.53 44.64
CA PRO A 521 -10.67 -1.55 43.70
C PRO A 521 -10.86 -2.94 43.10
N ALA A 522 -12.12 -3.30 42.83
CA ALA A 522 -12.49 -4.67 42.46
C ALA A 522 -12.22 -5.08 41.01
N THR A 523 -11.90 -4.13 40.13
CA THR A 523 -11.59 -4.41 38.71
C THR A 523 -10.42 -3.57 38.24
N ILE A 524 -9.70 -4.05 37.22
CA ILE A 524 -8.60 -3.32 36.59
C ILE A 524 -9.04 -1.96 36.02
N GLU A 525 -10.25 -1.91 35.46
CA GLU A 525 -10.86 -0.67 34.98
C GLU A 525 -11.03 0.33 36.12
N LYS A 526 -11.54 -0.09 37.29
CA LYS A 526 -11.68 0.79 38.45
C LYS A 526 -10.33 1.30 38.99
N VAL A 527 -9.27 0.49 38.92
CA VAL A 527 -7.93 0.95 39.30
C VAL A 527 -7.40 2.00 38.34
N ILE A 528 -7.53 1.76 37.02
CA ILE A 528 -7.13 2.73 36.00
C ILE A 528 -7.93 4.03 36.17
N LEU A 529 -9.25 3.94 36.34
CA LEU A 529 -10.13 5.10 36.57
C LEU A 529 -9.74 5.87 37.84
N ALA A 530 -9.46 5.20 38.96
CA ALA A 530 -9.03 5.86 40.19
C ALA A 530 -7.70 6.62 40.03
N ARG A 531 -6.81 6.16 39.14
CA ARG A 531 -5.57 6.88 38.80
C ARG A 531 -5.86 8.09 37.90
N ILE A 532 -6.78 7.94 36.94
CA ILE A 532 -7.25 9.03 36.07
C ILE A 532 -7.94 10.12 36.88
N ASP A 533 -8.77 9.77 37.87
CA ASP A 533 -9.51 10.71 38.73
C ASP A 533 -8.59 11.61 39.59
N ARG A 534 -7.34 11.20 39.80
CA ARG A 534 -6.34 11.98 40.54
C ARG A 534 -5.53 12.94 39.66
N LEU A 535 -5.73 12.89 38.35
CA LEU A 535 -5.04 13.80 37.43
C LEU A 535 -5.51 15.24 37.63
N SER A 536 -4.60 16.18 37.39
CA SER A 536 -5.01 17.57 37.22
C SER A 536 -5.99 17.68 36.03
N PRO A 537 -6.95 18.63 36.04
CA PRO A 537 -7.88 18.79 34.92
C PRO A 537 -7.19 18.93 33.55
N ALA A 538 -6.03 19.58 33.53
CA ALA A 538 -5.23 19.73 32.30
C ALA A 538 -4.63 18.40 31.81
N CYS A 539 -4.11 17.56 32.71
CA CYS A 539 -3.59 16.24 32.35
C CYS A 539 -4.69 15.27 31.93
N HIS A 540 -5.85 15.32 32.61
CA HIS A 540 -7.03 14.56 32.24
C HIS A 540 -7.47 14.88 30.80
N ASP A 541 -7.57 16.17 30.45
CA ASP A 541 -8.02 16.60 29.11
C ASP A 541 -7.05 16.18 28.00
N VAL A 542 -5.74 16.22 28.25
CA VAL A 542 -4.71 15.73 27.31
C VAL A 542 -4.84 14.23 27.13
N LEU A 543 -4.99 13.47 28.22
CA LEU A 543 -5.15 12.01 28.16
C LEU A 543 -6.44 11.61 27.40
N VAL A 544 -7.53 12.34 27.60
CA VAL A 544 -8.80 12.16 26.87
C VAL A 544 -8.63 12.45 25.38
N SER A 545 -7.92 13.54 25.03
CA SER A 545 -7.62 13.89 23.63
C SER A 545 -6.78 12.80 22.96
N SER A 546 -5.73 12.33 23.64
CA SER A 546 -4.89 11.20 23.20
C SER A 546 -5.70 9.93 22.95
N ALA A 547 -6.68 9.62 23.81
CA ALA A 547 -7.47 8.40 23.70
C ALA A 547 -8.30 8.33 22.41
N VAL A 548 -8.71 9.49 21.86
CA VAL A 548 -9.45 9.60 20.59
C VAL A 548 -8.55 9.36 19.37
N LEU A 549 -7.26 9.69 19.46
CA LEU A 549 -6.28 9.45 18.40
C LEU A 549 -5.85 7.97 18.35
N GLY A 550 -6.09 7.25 19.44
CA GLY A 550 -5.84 5.83 19.61
C GLY A 550 -4.57 5.55 20.41
N ARG A 551 -4.07 4.31 20.33
CA ARG A 551 -3.01 3.83 21.24
C ARG A 551 -1.66 4.52 21.01
N GLN A 552 -1.33 4.89 19.78
CA GLN A 552 -0.10 5.58 19.40
C GLN A 552 -0.45 6.79 18.54
N PHE A 553 0.21 7.91 18.78
CA PHE A 553 -0.08 9.17 18.10
C PHE A 553 1.17 10.06 18.06
N GLY A 554 1.34 10.79 16.95
CA GLY A 554 2.35 11.82 16.80
C GLY A 554 1.99 13.07 17.61
N LEU A 555 3.00 13.77 18.12
CA LEU A 555 2.81 15.00 18.88
C LEU A 555 2.07 16.07 18.08
N PRO A 556 2.33 16.32 16.79
CA PRO A 556 1.59 17.37 16.07
C PRO A 556 0.11 17.07 15.88
N TRP A 557 -0.26 15.79 15.79
CA TRP A 557 -1.67 15.40 15.76
C TRP A 557 -2.35 15.69 17.10
N LEU A 558 -1.68 15.35 18.21
CA LEU A 558 -2.16 15.70 19.55
C LEU A 558 -2.19 17.21 19.79
N GLU A 559 -1.20 17.96 19.32
CA GLU A 559 -1.20 19.44 19.39
C GLU A 559 -2.43 20.02 18.68
N GLY A 560 -2.74 19.50 17.48
CA GLY A 560 -3.92 19.87 16.72
C GLY A 560 -5.25 19.54 17.41
N VAL A 561 -5.29 18.49 18.24
CA VAL A 561 -6.53 17.95 18.84
C VAL A 561 -6.72 18.35 20.31
N ALA A 562 -5.64 18.64 21.05
CA ALA A 562 -5.72 19.11 22.43
C ALA A 562 -5.83 20.65 22.52
N ASP A 563 -5.26 21.41 21.57
CA ASP A 563 -5.20 22.89 21.56
C ASP A 563 -4.79 23.49 22.91
N ARG A 564 -3.59 23.09 23.37
CA ARG A 564 -2.97 23.56 24.61
C ARG A 564 -1.69 24.38 24.40
N GLY A 565 -1.27 24.55 23.14
CA GLY A 565 -0.05 25.27 22.79
C GLY A 565 1.18 24.80 23.58
N PRO A 566 2.01 25.72 24.11
CA PRO A 566 3.25 25.37 24.84
C PRO A 566 3.03 24.54 26.12
N ALA A 567 1.83 24.58 26.71
CA ALA A 567 1.53 23.87 27.96
C ALA A 567 1.38 22.35 27.77
N LEU A 568 1.27 21.86 26.52
CA LEU A 568 1.06 20.44 26.24
C LEU A 568 2.23 19.56 26.67
N ARG A 569 3.47 19.98 26.40
CA ARG A 569 4.67 19.16 26.67
C ARG A 569 4.88 18.88 28.16
N PRO A 570 4.78 19.87 29.07
CA PRO A 570 4.80 19.62 30.51
C PRO A 570 3.73 18.62 30.98
N LEU A 571 2.51 18.69 30.42
CA LEU A 571 1.42 17.77 30.76
C LEU A 571 1.71 16.35 30.26
N ILE A 572 2.27 16.21 29.06
CA ILE A 572 2.71 14.90 28.56
C ILE A 572 3.83 14.33 29.46
N HIS A 573 4.80 15.14 29.87
CA HIS A 573 5.84 14.72 30.82
C HIS A 573 5.25 14.26 32.16
N GLU A 574 4.21 14.95 32.65
CA GLU A 574 3.49 14.53 33.85
C GLU A 574 2.78 13.19 33.64
N LEU A 575 2.07 13.01 32.51
CA LEU A 575 1.43 11.73 32.14
C LEU A 575 2.44 10.59 31.94
N GLN A 576 3.66 10.90 31.51
CA GLN A 576 4.77 9.95 31.43
C GLN A 576 5.33 9.60 32.80
N ARG A 577 5.48 10.59 33.69
CA ARG A 577 5.89 10.36 35.09
C ARG A 577 4.88 9.48 35.83
N LEU A 578 3.60 9.64 35.52
CA LEU A 578 2.50 8.79 36.01
C LEU A 578 2.40 7.46 35.23
N ASP A 579 3.28 7.18 34.28
CA ASP A 579 3.36 5.94 33.51
C ASP A 579 2.04 5.58 32.79
N LEU A 580 1.25 6.59 32.41
CA LEU A 580 0.03 6.45 31.59
C LEU A 580 0.38 6.52 30.09
N LEU A 581 1.29 7.42 29.73
CA LEU A 581 1.88 7.55 28.41
C LEU A 581 3.36 7.19 28.43
N ARG A 582 3.89 6.73 27.31
CA ARG A 582 5.33 6.51 27.08
C ARG A 582 5.75 7.17 25.79
N GLU A 583 6.96 7.72 25.79
CA GLU A 583 7.60 8.16 24.56
C GLU A 583 7.96 6.90 23.75
N GLY A 584 7.56 6.88 22.48
CA GLY A 584 7.93 5.83 21.55
C GLY A 584 9.21 6.22 20.83
N ARG A 585 9.08 7.09 19.85
CA ARG A 585 10.18 7.64 19.05
C ARG A 585 10.27 9.14 19.25
N ARG A 586 11.50 9.67 19.22
CA ARG A 586 11.76 11.10 19.43
C ARG A 586 11.98 11.88 18.13
N TRP A 587 12.34 11.19 17.04
CA TRP A 587 12.65 11.78 15.75
C TRP A 587 11.92 11.05 14.62
N PRO A 588 11.53 11.78 13.55
CA PRO A 588 11.62 13.23 13.34
C PRO A 588 10.70 14.09 14.18
N GLU A 589 9.60 13.53 14.66
CA GLU A 589 8.70 14.17 15.62
C GLU A 589 8.47 13.24 16.82
N PRO A 590 8.22 13.79 18.03
CA PRO A 590 7.93 12.95 19.18
C PRO A 590 6.62 12.18 18.99
N GLU A 591 6.68 10.86 19.07
CA GLU A 591 5.53 9.97 19.11
C GLU A 591 5.32 9.47 20.54
N TYR A 592 4.07 9.44 20.96
CA TYR A 592 3.68 8.91 22.26
C TYR A 592 2.71 7.75 22.08
N ARG A 593 2.71 6.87 23.08
CA ARG A 593 1.77 5.75 23.15
C ARG A 593 1.24 5.58 24.56
N PHE A 594 0.02 5.10 24.67
CA PHE A 594 -0.45 4.56 25.93
C PHE A 594 0.42 3.38 26.34
N LYS A 595 0.82 3.36 27.61
CA LYS A 595 1.62 2.25 28.15
C LYS A 595 0.96 0.90 27.88
N HIS A 596 -0.37 0.85 28.02
CA HIS A 596 -1.17 -0.34 27.80
C HIS A 596 -2.50 0.04 27.13
N VAL A 597 -3.01 -0.84 26.25
CA VAL A 597 -4.28 -0.59 25.53
C VAL A 597 -5.47 -0.39 26.49
N LEU A 598 -5.53 -1.15 27.59
CA LEU A 598 -6.60 -1.02 28.58
C LEU A 598 -6.70 0.39 29.20
N ILE A 599 -5.58 1.14 29.26
CA ILE A 599 -5.61 2.53 29.72
C ILE A 599 -6.34 3.40 28.69
N GLN A 600 -6.01 3.25 27.41
CA GLN A 600 -6.68 3.97 26.33
C GLN A 600 -8.18 3.64 26.28
N GLU A 601 -8.55 2.36 26.38
CA GLU A 601 -9.95 1.93 26.35
C GLU A 601 -10.74 2.47 27.55
N ALA A 602 -10.18 2.41 28.76
CA ALA A 602 -10.82 2.93 29.96
C ALA A 602 -11.03 4.45 29.86
N VAL A 603 -10.02 5.21 29.42
CA VAL A 603 -10.15 6.65 29.19
C VAL A 603 -11.22 6.91 28.12
N TYR A 604 -11.17 6.24 26.98
CA TYR A 604 -12.08 6.48 25.86
C TYR A 604 -13.56 6.23 26.23
N ARG A 605 -13.83 5.23 27.07
CA ARG A 605 -15.19 4.91 27.56
C ARG A 605 -15.75 5.97 28.52
N THR A 606 -14.91 6.73 29.21
CA THR A 606 -15.35 7.82 30.11
C THR A 606 -15.74 9.10 29.38
N ILE A 607 -15.36 9.24 28.10
CA ILE A 607 -15.60 10.47 27.34
C ILE A 607 -17.09 10.62 27.06
N LEU A 608 -17.67 11.73 27.54
CA LEU A 608 -19.06 12.09 27.24
C LEU A 608 -19.26 12.24 25.73
N THR A 609 -20.45 11.84 25.23
CA THR A 609 -20.75 11.81 23.80
C THR A 609 -20.44 13.13 23.08
N GLY A 610 -20.82 14.28 23.66
CA GLY A 610 -20.56 15.59 23.06
C GLY A 610 -19.07 15.93 22.94
N GLU A 611 -18.28 15.58 23.96
CA GLU A 611 -16.83 15.81 23.95
C GLU A 611 -16.13 14.87 22.97
N ARG A 612 -16.53 13.60 22.94
CA ARG A 612 -16.02 12.60 21.99
C ARG A 612 -16.24 13.05 20.55
N THR A 613 -17.46 13.50 20.23
CA THR A 613 -17.79 14.06 18.91
C THR A 613 -16.90 15.26 18.56
N ARG A 614 -16.66 16.17 19.51
CA ARG A 614 -15.79 17.34 19.31
C ARG A 614 -14.35 16.93 19.00
N LEU A 615 -13.79 15.99 19.75
CA LEU A 615 -12.41 15.53 19.57
C LEU A 615 -12.22 14.76 18.25
N HIS A 616 -13.15 13.87 17.88
CA HIS A 616 -13.09 13.19 16.58
C HIS A 616 -13.18 14.17 15.42
N ARG A 617 -14.03 15.20 15.50
CA ARG A 617 -14.09 16.26 14.48
C ARG A 617 -12.74 16.97 14.32
N ARG A 618 -12.12 17.38 15.43
CA ARG A 618 -10.80 18.04 15.40
C ARG A 618 -9.72 17.14 14.81
N ALA A 619 -9.76 15.84 15.13
CA ALA A 619 -8.83 14.87 14.56
C ALA A 619 -9.00 14.76 13.04
N ALA A 620 -10.24 14.70 12.56
CA ALA A 620 -10.55 14.64 11.13
C ALA A 620 -10.13 15.93 10.38
N GLU A 621 -10.47 17.11 10.92
CA GLU A 621 -10.09 18.41 10.35
C GLU A 621 -8.57 18.64 10.35
N TRP A 622 -7.85 18.05 11.30
CA TRP A 622 -6.39 18.05 11.28
C TRP A 622 -5.86 17.17 10.15
N LEU A 623 -6.42 15.97 9.97
CA LEU A 623 -6.03 15.05 8.88
C LEU A 623 -6.28 15.68 7.50
N GLU A 624 -7.46 16.25 7.26
CA GLU A 624 -7.77 16.95 5.99
C GLU A 624 -6.73 18.07 5.70
N ARG A 625 -6.40 18.89 6.70
CA ARG A 625 -5.41 19.97 6.53
C ARG A 625 -4.00 19.46 6.32
N ARG A 626 -3.62 18.38 7.01
CA ARG A 626 -2.26 17.82 6.98
C ARG A 626 -1.95 17.09 5.69
N PHE A 627 -2.93 16.37 5.15
CA PHE A 627 -2.79 15.55 3.96
C PHE A 627 -3.21 16.28 2.68
N GLY A 628 -4.17 17.22 2.74
CA GLY A 628 -4.54 18.08 1.62
C GLY A 628 -4.76 17.31 0.32
N ASP A 629 -3.89 17.51 -0.67
CA ASP A 629 -3.97 16.83 -1.97
C ASP A 629 -3.69 15.32 -1.91
N ASN A 630 -3.17 14.80 -0.79
CA ASN A 630 -2.85 13.39 -0.57
C ASN A 630 -3.78 12.70 0.45
N GLU A 631 -5.02 13.16 0.59
CA GLU A 631 -6.04 12.56 1.46
C GLU A 631 -6.31 11.07 1.18
N ALA A 632 -6.01 10.61 -0.03
CA ALA A 632 -6.23 9.22 -0.43
C ALA A 632 -5.55 8.22 0.51
N GLU A 633 -4.42 8.57 1.14
CA GLU A 633 -3.72 7.71 2.10
C GLU A 633 -4.50 7.44 3.39
N VAL A 634 -5.39 8.35 3.76
CA VAL A 634 -6.06 8.36 5.06
C VAL A 634 -7.58 8.35 4.93
N PHE A 635 -8.14 8.00 3.76
CA PHE A 635 -9.61 7.92 3.58
C PHE A 635 -10.29 7.03 4.62
N GLY A 636 -9.71 5.87 4.96
CA GLY A 636 -10.25 4.99 6.01
C GLY A 636 -10.26 5.66 7.40
N LEU A 637 -9.20 6.39 7.75
CA LEU A 637 -9.09 7.11 9.02
C LEU A 637 -10.01 8.33 9.07
N LEU A 638 -10.10 9.10 7.98
CA LEU A 638 -11.06 10.19 7.82
C LEU A 638 -12.50 9.66 7.93
N ALA A 639 -12.83 8.56 7.27
CA ALA A 639 -14.12 7.91 7.39
C ALA A 639 -14.42 7.50 8.84
N HIS A 640 -13.45 6.92 9.56
CA HIS A 640 -13.59 6.57 10.97
C HIS A 640 -13.90 7.79 11.86
N HIS A 641 -13.12 8.86 11.77
CA HIS A 641 -13.34 10.05 12.61
C HIS A 641 -14.62 10.81 12.24
N TRP A 642 -14.94 10.94 10.94
CA TRP A 642 -16.19 11.59 10.51
C TRP A 642 -17.43 10.78 10.93
N LEU A 643 -17.36 9.45 10.87
CA LEU A 643 -18.43 8.58 11.38
C LEU A 643 -18.60 8.74 12.90
N ALA A 644 -17.50 8.76 13.66
CA ALA A 644 -17.51 8.91 15.12
C ALA A 644 -18.03 10.28 15.59
N CYS A 645 -17.93 11.32 14.74
CA CYS A 645 -18.49 12.64 15.04
C CYS A 645 -19.94 12.84 14.54
N ALA A 646 -20.55 11.80 13.96
CA ALA A 646 -21.88 11.83 13.36
C ALA A 646 -22.08 12.91 12.26
N ASP A 647 -20.99 13.36 11.62
CA ASP A 647 -21.06 14.13 10.38
C ASP A 647 -21.28 13.16 9.23
N GLU A 648 -22.54 12.83 8.99
CA GLU A 648 -22.86 11.82 7.99
C GLU A 648 -22.42 12.26 6.59
N GLU A 649 -22.35 13.57 6.26
CA GLU A 649 -22.06 14.02 4.89
C GLU A 649 -20.63 13.68 4.51
N LYS A 650 -19.68 14.09 5.36
CA LYS A 650 -18.27 13.74 5.18
C LYS A 650 -18.03 12.24 5.35
N ALA A 651 -18.68 11.59 6.31
CA ALA A 651 -18.57 10.13 6.47
C ALA A 651 -19.01 9.38 5.20
N THR A 652 -20.12 9.80 4.57
CA THR A 652 -20.60 9.23 3.31
C THR A 652 -19.55 9.40 2.20
N ALA A 653 -19.00 10.61 2.05
CA ALA A 653 -18.01 10.90 1.02
C ALA A 653 -16.72 10.09 1.20
N TYR A 654 -16.17 10.04 2.41
CA TYR A 654 -14.93 9.33 2.68
C TYR A 654 -15.09 7.81 2.71
N LEU A 655 -16.23 7.26 3.17
CA LEU A 655 -16.50 5.82 3.07
C LEU A 655 -16.63 5.35 1.62
N ALA A 656 -17.30 6.12 0.76
CA ALA A 656 -17.38 5.79 -0.66
C ALA A 656 -15.99 5.78 -1.32
N ARG A 657 -15.18 6.81 -1.05
CA ARG A 657 -13.80 6.90 -1.55
C ARG A 657 -12.89 5.82 -0.98
N ALA A 658 -13.02 5.48 0.30
CA ALA A 658 -12.26 4.41 0.93
C ALA A 658 -12.63 3.04 0.35
N GLY A 659 -13.92 2.77 0.12
CA GLY A 659 -14.37 1.52 -0.51
C GLY A 659 -13.91 1.40 -1.97
N ASP A 660 -14.03 2.47 -2.75
CA ASP A 660 -13.56 2.51 -4.13
C ASP A 660 -12.03 2.36 -4.22
N LYS A 661 -11.28 3.05 -3.35
CA LYS A 661 -9.82 2.92 -3.24
C LYS A 661 -9.41 1.50 -2.82
N ALA A 662 -10.12 0.89 -1.87
CA ALA A 662 -9.84 -0.49 -1.45
C ALA A 662 -10.08 -1.49 -2.60
N LEU A 663 -11.11 -1.29 -3.45
CA LEU A 663 -11.26 -2.07 -4.68
C LEU A 663 -10.10 -1.84 -5.66
N GLU A 664 -9.65 -0.59 -5.81
CA GLU A 664 -8.47 -0.22 -6.63
C GLU A 664 -7.15 -0.79 -6.10
N GLU A 665 -7.08 -1.19 -4.82
CA GLU A 665 -5.91 -1.86 -4.21
C GLU A 665 -6.11 -3.38 -4.04
N TYR A 666 -7.23 -3.92 -4.53
CA TYR A 666 -7.66 -5.32 -4.36
C TYR A 666 -7.76 -5.74 -2.87
N ALA A 667 -8.00 -4.78 -1.99
CA ALA A 667 -8.35 -4.96 -0.59
C ALA A 667 -9.87 -5.23 -0.46
N LEU A 668 -10.29 -6.39 -0.98
CA LEU A 668 -11.72 -6.70 -1.16
C LEU A 668 -12.49 -6.76 0.18
N ASP A 669 -11.88 -7.22 1.26
CA ASP A 669 -12.53 -7.32 2.57
C ASP A 669 -12.73 -5.93 3.20
N GLU A 670 -11.75 -5.05 3.03
CA GLU A 670 -11.79 -3.64 3.43
C GLU A 670 -12.84 -2.88 2.60
N ALA A 671 -12.87 -3.09 1.28
CA ALA A 671 -13.90 -2.52 0.42
C ALA A 671 -15.32 -2.94 0.84
N VAL A 672 -15.50 -4.24 1.14
CA VAL A 672 -16.76 -4.79 1.69
C VAL A 672 -17.12 -4.10 3.01
N GLY A 673 -16.15 -3.92 3.91
CA GLY A 673 -16.34 -3.23 5.19
C GLY A 673 -16.79 -1.78 5.02
N HIS A 674 -16.12 -1.02 4.14
CA HIS A 674 -16.46 0.38 3.85
C HIS A 674 -17.84 0.51 3.20
N TYR A 675 -18.19 -0.33 2.22
CA TYR A 675 -19.52 -0.29 1.61
C TYR A 675 -20.62 -0.67 2.60
N ARG A 676 -20.40 -1.67 3.46
CA ARG A 676 -21.36 -2.03 4.52
C ARG A 676 -21.57 -0.91 5.52
N ALA A 677 -20.52 -0.16 5.88
CA ALA A 677 -20.64 1.02 6.74
C ALA A 677 -21.33 2.20 6.04
N LEU A 678 -21.18 2.32 4.71
CA LEU A 678 -21.78 3.38 3.88
C LEU A 678 -23.28 3.22 3.68
N LEU A 679 -23.76 1.99 3.47
CA LEU A 679 -25.16 1.71 3.08
C LEU A 679 -26.20 2.33 4.05
N PRO A 680 -26.10 2.15 5.38
CA PRO A 680 -27.07 2.74 6.31
C PRO A 680 -27.11 4.28 6.28
N LEU A 681 -25.99 4.94 5.93
CA LEU A 681 -25.92 6.40 5.80
C LEU A 681 -26.65 6.89 4.54
N LEU A 682 -26.47 6.18 3.43
CA LEU A 682 -27.14 6.50 2.17
C LEU A 682 -28.66 6.29 2.26
N GLU A 683 -29.09 5.20 2.92
CA GLU A 683 -30.51 4.89 3.17
C GLU A 683 -31.19 5.99 3.98
N ARG A 684 -30.61 6.40 5.12
CA ARG A 684 -31.16 7.47 5.97
C ARG A 684 -31.31 8.81 5.23
N ARG A 685 -30.47 9.06 4.23
CA ARG A 685 -30.52 10.26 3.39
C ARG A 685 -31.45 10.16 2.19
N GLY A 686 -32.10 9.01 1.97
CA GLY A 686 -32.95 8.80 0.80
C GLY A 686 -32.18 8.85 -0.53
N ARG A 687 -30.88 8.52 -0.53
CA ARG A 687 -30.04 8.47 -1.74
C ARG A 687 -30.16 7.11 -2.43
N GLU A 688 -31.38 6.71 -2.78
CA GLU A 688 -31.70 5.36 -3.28
C GLU A 688 -30.82 4.91 -4.47
N ARG A 689 -30.56 5.80 -5.42
CA ARG A 689 -29.70 5.49 -6.57
C ARG A 689 -28.27 5.14 -6.15
N ASP A 690 -27.73 5.87 -5.18
CA ASP A 690 -26.37 5.63 -4.70
C ASP A 690 -26.30 4.33 -3.87
N VAL A 691 -27.36 4.01 -3.11
CA VAL A 691 -27.52 2.71 -2.43
C VAL A 691 -27.43 1.57 -3.46
N ALA A 692 -28.21 1.64 -4.54
CA ALA A 692 -28.20 0.61 -5.58
C ALA A 692 -26.81 0.44 -6.23
N VAL A 693 -26.16 1.55 -6.60
CA VAL A 693 -24.81 1.51 -7.21
C VAL A 693 -23.78 0.90 -6.27
N VAL A 694 -23.79 1.27 -4.99
CA VAL A 694 -22.89 0.69 -3.97
C VAL A 694 -23.18 -0.80 -3.78
N LEU A 695 -24.45 -1.22 -3.75
CA LEU A 695 -24.82 -2.63 -3.68
C LEU A 695 -24.36 -3.41 -4.92
N PHE A 696 -24.46 -2.86 -6.13
CA PHE A 696 -23.94 -3.52 -7.34
C PHE A 696 -22.41 -3.68 -7.31
N LYS A 697 -21.68 -2.66 -6.84
CA LYS A 697 -20.23 -2.76 -6.62
C LYS A 697 -19.87 -3.83 -5.60
N LEU A 698 -20.55 -3.82 -4.44
CA LEU A 698 -20.37 -4.82 -3.38
C LEU A 698 -20.68 -6.24 -3.87
N ALA A 699 -21.79 -6.42 -4.57
CA ALA A 699 -22.21 -7.71 -5.09
C ALA A 699 -21.19 -8.25 -6.11
N LEU A 700 -20.67 -7.39 -7.00
CA LEU A 700 -19.65 -7.79 -7.95
C LEU A 700 -18.32 -8.15 -7.28
N ALA A 701 -17.89 -7.38 -6.27
CA ALA A 701 -16.69 -7.69 -5.48
C ALA A 701 -16.81 -9.06 -4.79
N LEU A 702 -17.96 -9.34 -4.17
CA LEU A 702 -18.26 -10.64 -3.57
C LEU A 702 -18.31 -11.76 -4.63
N HIS A 703 -18.87 -11.49 -5.81
CA HIS A 703 -18.95 -12.44 -6.93
C HIS A 703 -17.56 -12.81 -7.47
N THR A 704 -16.70 -11.81 -7.67
CA THR A 704 -15.31 -12.00 -8.10
C THR A 704 -14.50 -12.75 -7.05
N ALA A 705 -14.80 -12.56 -5.77
CA ALA A 705 -14.21 -13.31 -4.66
C ALA A 705 -14.78 -14.75 -4.49
N LEU A 706 -15.64 -15.22 -5.39
CA LEU A 706 -16.35 -16.52 -5.33
C LEU A 706 -17.29 -16.68 -4.11
N ARG A 707 -17.68 -15.57 -3.46
CA ARG A 707 -18.66 -15.53 -2.35
C ARG A 707 -20.09 -15.43 -2.89
N PHE A 708 -20.47 -16.36 -3.76
CA PHE A 708 -21.70 -16.27 -4.58
C PHE A 708 -22.99 -16.15 -3.76
N ALA A 709 -23.11 -16.84 -2.63
CA ALA A 709 -24.28 -16.75 -1.76
C ALA A 709 -24.47 -15.32 -1.20
N GLU A 710 -23.39 -14.67 -0.77
CA GLU A 710 -23.42 -13.27 -0.31
C GLU A 710 -23.64 -12.29 -1.48
N ALA A 711 -22.98 -12.54 -2.62
CA ALA A 711 -23.17 -11.76 -3.84
C ALA A 711 -24.64 -11.76 -4.29
N ASN A 712 -25.28 -12.94 -4.32
CA ASN A 712 -26.69 -13.08 -4.69
C ASN A 712 -27.60 -12.28 -3.76
N ARG A 713 -27.43 -12.40 -2.44
CA ARG A 713 -28.22 -11.61 -1.46
C ARG A 713 -28.05 -10.11 -1.68
N THR A 714 -26.82 -9.68 -1.96
CA THR A 714 -26.50 -8.26 -2.21
C THR A 714 -27.11 -7.77 -3.53
N TYR A 715 -27.10 -8.60 -4.59
CA TYR A 715 -27.80 -8.29 -5.83
C TYR A 715 -29.31 -8.16 -5.63
N GLN A 716 -29.95 -9.05 -4.84
CA GLN A 716 -31.37 -8.93 -4.55
C GLN A 716 -31.70 -7.58 -3.91
N GLN A 717 -30.91 -7.15 -2.92
CA GLN A 717 -31.06 -5.82 -2.32
C GLN A 717 -30.83 -4.69 -3.33
N ALA A 718 -29.84 -4.84 -4.23
CA ALA A 718 -29.55 -3.82 -5.23
C ALA A 718 -30.75 -3.56 -6.16
N PHE A 719 -31.48 -4.62 -6.55
CA PHE A 719 -32.65 -4.50 -7.41
C PHE A 719 -33.80 -3.73 -6.75
N ASP A 720 -33.98 -3.87 -5.43
CA ASP A 720 -35.03 -3.17 -4.69
C ASP A 720 -34.83 -1.64 -4.69
N HIS A 721 -33.58 -1.19 -4.77
CA HIS A 721 -33.21 0.23 -4.82
C HIS A 721 -32.95 0.74 -6.25
N TRP A 722 -32.88 -0.15 -7.24
CA TRP A 722 -32.44 0.22 -8.58
C TRP A 722 -33.51 1.01 -9.33
N GLN A 723 -33.20 2.27 -9.59
CA GLN A 723 -33.94 3.11 -10.52
C GLN A 723 -33.09 3.36 -11.76
N ARG A 724 -33.65 3.11 -12.96
CA ARG A 724 -32.95 3.42 -14.21
C ARG A 724 -32.63 4.92 -14.29
N PRO A 725 -31.54 5.29 -15.01
CA PRO A 725 -31.30 6.68 -15.36
C PRO A 725 -32.55 7.34 -15.92
N ARG A 726 -32.70 8.65 -15.69
CA ARG A 726 -33.73 9.41 -16.39
C ARG A 726 -33.33 9.53 -17.87
N PRO A 727 -34.29 9.42 -18.80
CA PRO A 727 -34.01 9.68 -20.21
C PRO A 727 -33.61 11.14 -20.39
N TRP A 728 -32.88 11.42 -21.48
CA TRP A 728 -32.63 12.78 -21.92
C TRP A 728 -33.97 13.53 -22.08
N SER A 729 -34.08 14.72 -21.48
CA SER A 729 -35.35 15.43 -21.37
C SER A 729 -35.84 16.03 -22.69
N ASP A 730 -34.91 16.37 -23.59
CA ASP A 730 -35.22 16.96 -24.88
C ASP A 730 -35.17 15.92 -26.00
N SER A 731 -35.50 16.32 -27.23
CA SER A 731 -35.20 15.49 -28.39
C SER A 731 -33.68 15.39 -28.57
N PRO A 732 -33.12 14.19 -28.82
CA PRO A 732 -31.71 14.05 -29.14
C PRO A 732 -31.43 14.73 -30.48
N THR A 733 -30.42 15.60 -30.53
CA THR A 733 -30.06 16.38 -31.74
C THR A 733 -28.59 16.29 -32.10
N ALA A 734 -27.73 15.79 -31.21
CA ALA A 734 -26.30 15.81 -31.44
C ALA A 734 -25.85 14.76 -32.46
N THR A 735 -24.87 15.13 -33.29
CA THR A 735 -24.12 14.20 -34.15
C THR A 735 -22.74 14.02 -33.54
N LEU A 736 -22.39 12.80 -33.18
CA LEU A 736 -21.04 12.42 -32.72
C LEU A 736 -20.20 11.98 -33.92
N ARG A 737 -19.12 12.70 -34.22
CA ARG A 737 -18.21 12.40 -35.34
C ARG A 737 -16.92 11.77 -34.85
N MET A 738 -16.66 10.56 -35.31
CA MET A 738 -15.56 9.73 -34.83
C MET A 738 -14.70 9.28 -36.01
N ALA A 739 -13.38 9.44 -35.93
CA ALA A 739 -12.46 8.79 -36.86
C ALA A 739 -11.95 7.44 -36.30
N THR A 740 -11.83 6.44 -37.18
CA THR A 740 -11.33 5.11 -36.86
C THR A 740 -10.51 4.53 -38.01
N SER A 741 -9.43 3.82 -37.71
CA SER A 741 -8.60 3.09 -38.68
C SER A 741 -9.28 1.83 -39.22
N PHE A 742 -10.25 1.30 -38.46
CA PHE A 742 -11.06 0.16 -38.82
C PHE A 742 -12.54 0.57 -38.76
N VAL A 743 -13.17 0.73 -39.91
CA VAL A 743 -14.62 0.95 -39.99
C VAL A 743 -15.33 -0.40 -39.79
N PRO A 744 -16.24 -0.53 -38.80
CA PRO A 744 -16.92 -1.79 -38.56
C PRO A 744 -17.71 -2.27 -39.78
N ASP A 745 -17.52 -3.54 -40.14
CA ASP A 745 -18.10 -4.17 -41.34
C ASP A 745 -18.98 -5.39 -41.02
N ASP A 746 -18.87 -5.95 -39.81
CA ASP A 746 -19.67 -7.07 -39.34
C ASP A 746 -20.65 -6.62 -38.24
N ALA A 747 -21.94 -6.80 -38.51
CA ALA A 747 -23.04 -6.47 -37.61
C ALA A 747 -23.77 -7.72 -37.10
N ASP A 748 -23.22 -8.91 -37.30
CA ASP A 748 -23.73 -10.16 -36.74
C ASP A 748 -22.98 -10.48 -35.43
N PRO A 749 -23.68 -10.51 -34.27
CA PRO A 749 -23.04 -10.85 -33.00
C PRO A 749 -22.27 -12.17 -33.03
N LYS A 750 -22.71 -13.17 -33.81
CA LYS A 750 -22.05 -14.48 -33.89
C LYS A 750 -20.66 -14.43 -34.52
N SER A 751 -20.48 -13.65 -35.58
CA SER A 751 -19.21 -13.60 -36.34
C SER A 751 -18.31 -12.43 -35.93
N ALA A 752 -18.84 -11.42 -35.26
CA ALA A 752 -18.07 -10.28 -34.77
C ALA A 752 -16.93 -10.73 -33.81
N ILE A 753 -15.69 -10.52 -34.23
CA ILE A 753 -14.47 -10.88 -33.47
C ILE A 753 -13.60 -9.67 -33.11
N ALA A 754 -13.45 -8.76 -34.06
CA ALA A 754 -12.67 -7.54 -33.90
C ALA A 754 -13.42 -6.58 -32.97
N TRP A 755 -12.68 -5.84 -32.14
CA TRP A 755 -13.27 -4.91 -31.19
C TRP A 755 -14.25 -3.91 -31.84
N PRO A 756 -13.93 -3.24 -32.97
CA PRO A 756 -14.87 -2.32 -33.63
C PRO A 756 -16.20 -2.98 -34.04
N ASN A 757 -16.17 -4.24 -34.50
CA ASN A 757 -17.39 -4.99 -34.85
C ASN A 757 -18.21 -5.37 -33.61
N ILE A 758 -17.55 -5.72 -32.50
CA ILE A 758 -18.22 -5.99 -31.22
C ILE A 758 -18.83 -4.70 -30.66
N GLN A 759 -18.11 -3.57 -30.69
CA GLN A 759 -18.63 -2.27 -30.26
C GLN A 759 -19.84 -1.85 -31.09
N LEU A 760 -19.80 -2.05 -32.42
CA LEU A 760 -20.96 -1.85 -33.28
C LEU A 760 -22.13 -2.72 -32.80
N CYS A 761 -21.91 -4.02 -32.60
CA CYS A 761 -22.97 -4.92 -32.12
C CYS A 761 -23.52 -4.50 -30.75
N MET A 762 -22.71 -3.94 -29.85
CA MET A 762 -23.19 -3.39 -28.56
C MET A 762 -24.14 -2.19 -28.72
N GLN A 763 -24.07 -1.45 -29.83
CA GLN A 763 -25.02 -0.35 -30.12
C GLN A 763 -26.31 -0.85 -30.78
N LEU A 764 -26.24 -2.00 -31.44
CA LEU A 764 -27.34 -2.61 -32.19
C LEU A 764 -28.11 -3.64 -31.35
N PHE A 765 -27.48 -4.28 -30.37
CA PHE A 765 -28.09 -5.34 -29.59
C PHE A 765 -27.94 -5.08 -28.10
N ASP A 766 -29.08 -5.03 -27.41
CA ASP A 766 -29.12 -5.06 -25.96
C ASP A 766 -28.55 -6.39 -25.42
N ARG A 767 -28.06 -6.34 -24.19
CA ARG A 767 -27.43 -7.45 -23.47
C ARG A 767 -28.25 -7.80 -22.24
N LEU A 768 -28.04 -8.98 -21.64
CA LEU A 768 -28.75 -9.35 -20.41
C LEU A 768 -28.44 -8.36 -19.28
N VAL A 769 -27.16 -8.01 -19.16
CA VAL A 769 -26.64 -7.04 -18.20
C VAL A 769 -25.77 -6.02 -18.91
N GLU A 770 -25.51 -4.90 -18.25
CA GLU A 770 -24.66 -3.85 -18.77
C GLU A 770 -23.56 -3.49 -17.79
N ALA A 771 -22.33 -3.38 -18.28
CA ALA A 771 -21.24 -2.77 -17.54
C ALA A 771 -21.40 -1.25 -17.51
N TRP A 772 -21.25 -0.66 -16.34
CA TRP A 772 -21.32 0.78 -16.09
C TRP A 772 -19.95 1.34 -15.64
N PRO A 773 -19.79 2.68 -15.64
CA PRO A 773 -18.60 3.32 -15.09
C PRO A 773 -18.23 2.79 -13.70
N GLY A 774 -16.94 2.62 -13.42
CA GLY A 774 -16.47 2.01 -12.16
C GLY A 774 -16.66 0.49 -12.09
N ARG A 775 -16.83 -0.17 -13.24
CA ARG A 775 -16.92 -1.64 -13.41
C ARG A 775 -18.14 -2.29 -12.75
N ALA A 776 -19.15 -1.53 -12.30
CA ALA A 776 -20.39 -2.12 -11.81
C ALA A 776 -21.14 -2.84 -12.95
N ILE A 777 -21.79 -3.96 -12.62
CA ILE A 777 -22.70 -4.66 -13.55
C ILE A 777 -24.14 -4.38 -13.11
N VAL A 778 -24.92 -3.78 -14.00
CA VAL A 778 -26.29 -3.33 -13.72
C VAL A 778 -27.32 -3.99 -14.65
N PRO A 779 -28.62 -3.96 -14.29
CA PRO A 779 -29.72 -4.44 -15.13
C PRO A 779 -29.77 -3.78 -16.52
N SER A 780 -29.79 -4.62 -17.56
CA SER A 780 -30.17 -4.24 -18.93
C SER A 780 -31.44 -5.01 -19.31
N LEU A 781 -31.44 -5.93 -20.30
CA LEU A 781 -32.65 -6.72 -20.64
C LEU A 781 -33.20 -7.49 -19.45
N ALA A 782 -32.33 -8.02 -18.61
CA ALA A 782 -32.71 -8.62 -17.33
C ALA A 782 -33.00 -7.51 -16.32
N GLU A 783 -34.16 -7.56 -15.67
CA GLU A 783 -34.51 -6.66 -14.56
C GLU A 783 -33.93 -7.14 -13.22
N ARG A 784 -33.74 -8.44 -13.07
CA ARG A 784 -33.10 -9.09 -11.93
C ARG A 784 -32.50 -10.43 -12.33
N TRP A 785 -31.61 -10.96 -11.49
CA TRP A 785 -31.05 -12.30 -11.65
C TRP A 785 -30.85 -13.01 -10.31
N GLU A 786 -30.72 -14.32 -10.36
CA GLU A 786 -30.45 -15.19 -9.21
C GLU A 786 -29.19 -16.00 -9.49
N ILE A 787 -28.35 -16.15 -8.46
CA ILE A 787 -27.10 -16.92 -8.51
C ILE A 787 -27.15 -17.99 -7.43
N ALA A 788 -26.88 -19.25 -7.78
CA ALA A 788 -26.77 -20.32 -6.80
C ALA A 788 -25.53 -20.16 -5.91
N ASP A 789 -25.58 -20.73 -4.70
CA ASP A 789 -24.52 -20.59 -3.69
C ASP A 789 -23.16 -21.13 -4.14
N ASP A 790 -23.15 -22.10 -5.07
CA ASP A 790 -21.94 -22.67 -5.67
C ASP A 790 -21.46 -21.92 -6.93
N GLY A 791 -22.21 -20.91 -7.39
CA GLY A 791 -21.92 -20.16 -8.61
C GLY A 791 -22.05 -20.96 -9.90
N LEU A 792 -22.73 -22.11 -9.90
CA LEU A 792 -22.89 -22.98 -11.07
C LEU A 792 -24.20 -22.76 -11.84
N ARG A 793 -25.16 -22.05 -11.25
CA ARG A 793 -26.47 -21.78 -11.85
C ARG A 793 -26.81 -20.30 -11.77
N TYR A 794 -27.24 -19.75 -12.90
CA TYR A 794 -27.70 -18.36 -13.03
C TYR A 794 -29.09 -18.35 -13.66
N VAL A 795 -29.99 -17.53 -13.15
CA VAL A 795 -31.33 -17.33 -13.73
C VAL A 795 -31.55 -15.84 -13.95
N PHE A 796 -31.79 -15.44 -15.19
CA PHE A 796 -32.09 -14.05 -15.55
C PHE A 796 -33.57 -13.90 -15.84
N HIS A 797 -34.17 -12.86 -15.27
CA HIS A 797 -35.57 -12.49 -15.48
C HIS A 797 -35.61 -11.25 -16.35
N LEU A 798 -36.12 -11.38 -17.57
CA LEU A 798 -36.25 -10.32 -18.55
C LEU A 798 -37.37 -9.36 -18.18
N ARG A 799 -37.19 -8.09 -18.54
CA ARG A 799 -38.22 -7.04 -18.44
C ARG A 799 -39.47 -7.40 -19.24
N ASP A 800 -40.59 -6.86 -18.80
CA ASP A 800 -41.84 -6.98 -19.56
C ASP A 800 -41.85 -6.09 -20.82
N GLY A 801 -42.59 -6.51 -21.83
CA GLY A 801 -42.86 -5.70 -23.02
C GLY A 801 -41.67 -5.44 -23.95
N LEU A 802 -40.57 -6.22 -23.83
CA LEU A 802 -39.42 -6.11 -24.71
C LEU A 802 -39.79 -6.41 -26.16
N ARG A 803 -39.26 -5.59 -27.09
CA ARG A 803 -39.52 -5.71 -28.53
C ARG A 803 -38.26 -5.47 -29.34
N TRP A 804 -38.19 -6.18 -30.46
CA TRP A 804 -37.30 -5.89 -31.57
C TRP A 804 -37.73 -4.63 -32.33
N SER A 805 -36.83 -4.06 -33.12
CA SER A 805 -37.07 -2.85 -33.95
C SER A 805 -38.07 -3.03 -35.11
N ASP A 806 -38.67 -4.22 -35.24
CA ASP A 806 -39.78 -4.49 -36.16
C ASP A 806 -41.11 -4.72 -35.42
N GLY A 807 -41.11 -4.57 -34.09
CA GLY A 807 -42.27 -4.75 -33.21
C GLY A 807 -42.47 -6.17 -32.67
N THR A 808 -41.71 -7.16 -33.17
CA THR A 808 -41.78 -8.55 -32.69
C THR A 808 -41.38 -8.62 -31.22
N PRO A 809 -42.09 -9.38 -30.37
CA PRO A 809 -41.67 -9.60 -28.98
C PRO A 809 -40.26 -10.17 -28.89
N LEU A 810 -39.44 -9.64 -27.98
CA LEU A 810 -38.12 -10.18 -27.66
C LEU A 810 -38.23 -11.00 -26.38
N THR A 811 -37.80 -12.26 -26.44
CA THR A 811 -38.02 -13.26 -25.36
C THR A 811 -36.73 -13.96 -24.94
N ALA A 812 -36.78 -14.70 -23.84
CA ALA A 812 -35.70 -15.57 -23.38
C ALA A 812 -35.31 -16.64 -24.42
N HIS A 813 -36.25 -17.05 -25.28
CA HIS A 813 -35.98 -17.98 -26.38
C HIS A 813 -35.01 -17.41 -27.42
N ASP A 814 -34.97 -16.09 -27.61
CA ASP A 814 -34.01 -15.43 -28.51
C ASP A 814 -32.59 -15.48 -27.95
N VAL A 815 -32.44 -15.45 -26.61
CA VAL A 815 -31.16 -15.60 -25.91
C VAL A 815 -30.64 -17.02 -26.03
N GLU A 816 -31.50 -18.00 -25.73
CA GLU A 816 -31.19 -19.43 -25.88
C GLU A 816 -30.77 -19.75 -27.33
N TYR A 817 -31.53 -19.26 -28.31
CA TYR A 817 -31.21 -19.41 -29.72
C TYR A 817 -29.85 -18.81 -30.07
N GLY A 818 -29.57 -17.58 -29.62
CA GLY A 818 -28.30 -16.89 -29.89
C GLY A 818 -27.08 -17.69 -29.42
N ILE A 819 -27.11 -18.19 -28.17
CA ILE A 819 -26.03 -19.01 -27.61
C ILE A 819 -25.86 -20.32 -28.37
N LYS A 820 -26.97 -21.05 -28.64
CA LYS A 820 -26.93 -22.31 -29.39
C LYS A 820 -26.40 -22.09 -30.82
N ARG A 821 -26.74 -20.97 -31.45
CA ARG A 821 -26.23 -20.56 -32.77
C ARG A 821 -24.72 -20.27 -32.76
N VAL A 822 -24.18 -19.73 -31.66
CA VAL A 822 -22.72 -19.54 -31.50
C VAL A 822 -22.00 -20.88 -31.31
N LEU A 823 -22.61 -21.83 -30.60
CA LEU A 823 -22.05 -23.16 -30.32
C LEU A 823 -22.22 -24.19 -31.45
N ASP A 824 -22.89 -23.83 -32.55
CA ASP A 824 -23.11 -24.73 -33.69
C ASP A 824 -21.77 -25.21 -34.28
N PRO A 825 -21.45 -26.53 -34.24
CA PRO A 825 -20.19 -27.06 -34.75
C PRO A 825 -20.05 -26.94 -36.28
N GLN A 826 -21.15 -26.81 -37.04
CA GLN A 826 -21.11 -26.65 -38.50
C GLN A 826 -20.80 -25.21 -38.91
N SER A 827 -21.21 -24.25 -38.09
CA SER A 827 -20.95 -22.84 -38.30
C SER A 827 -20.72 -22.17 -36.95
N PRO A 828 -19.55 -22.36 -36.32
CA PRO A 828 -19.33 -21.78 -35.01
C PRO A 828 -19.25 -20.27 -35.07
N GLY A 829 -19.60 -19.62 -33.96
CA GLY A 829 -19.30 -18.21 -33.77
C GLY A 829 -17.81 -17.97 -33.56
N SER A 830 -17.35 -16.76 -33.88
CA SER A 830 -15.94 -16.41 -33.80
C SER A 830 -15.39 -16.41 -32.36
N SER A 831 -16.28 -16.31 -31.36
CA SER A 831 -15.93 -16.34 -29.93
C SER A 831 -16.45 -17.61 -29.21
N VAL A 832 -16.67 -18.71 -29.94
CA VAL A 832 -17.31 -19.94 -29.42
C VAL A 832 -16.69 -20.47 -28.12
N ALA A 833 -15.36 -20.37 -27.97
CA ALA A 833 -14.64 -20.90 -26.82
C ALA A 833 -15.02 -20.24 -25.49
N ILE A 834 -15.59 -19.03 -25.51
CA ILE A 834 -16.11 -18.34 -24.30
C ILE A 834 -17.25 -19.16 -23.66
N TYR A 835 -18.05 -19.87 -24.46
CA TYR A 835 -19.24 -20.59 -24.01
C TYR A 835 -18.95 -22.04 -23.61
N PHE A 836 -17.68 -22.47 -23.61
CA PHE A 836 -17.27 -23.78 -23.08
C PHE A 836 -17.39 -23.88 -21.56
N VAL A 837 -17.64 -22.75 -20.89
CA VAL A 837 -18.01 -22.72 -19.46
C VAL A 837 -19.41 -23.30 -19.20
N LEU A 838 -20.28 -23.36 -20.22
CA LEU A 838 -21.63 -23.93 -20.09
C LEU A 838 -21.56 -25.46 -20.01
N GLU A 839 -22.45 -26.07 -19.21
CA GLU A 839 -22.64 -27.52 -19.20
C GLU A 839 -22.85 -28.05 -20.64
N ASN A 840 -22.12 -29.09 -21.03
CA ASN A 840 -22.13 -29.69 -22.37
C ASN A 840 -21.82 -28.72 -23.54
N GLY A 841 -21.40 -27.47 -23.30
CA GLY A 841 -21.11 -26.50 -24.36
C GLY A 841 -19.91 -26.91 -25.21
N GLN A 842 -18.80 -27.26 -24.56
CA GLN A 842 -17.61 -27.78 -25.23
C GLN A 842 -17.87 -29.15 -25.87
N ASP A 843 -18.54 -30.06 -25.15
CA ASP A 843 -18.85 -31.40 -25.64
C ASP A 843 -19.74 -31.38 -26.89
N TYR A 844 -20.71 -30.48 -26.95
CA TYR A 844 -21.55 -30.29 -28.12
C TYR A 844 -20.72 -29.80 -29.31
N TYR A 845 -19.89 -28.76 -29.10
CA TYR A 845 -19.02 -28.22 -30.14
C TYR A 845 -17.99 -29.25 -30.65
N LEU A 846 -17.42 -30.07 -29.77
CA LEU A 846 -16.47 -31.12 -30.14
C LEU A 846 -17.15 -32.37 -30.72
N GLY A 847 -18.48 -32.48 -30.64
CA GLY A 847 -19.24 -33.63 -31.12
C GLY A 847 -19.23 -34.84 -30.17
N HIS A 848 -18.72 -34.69 -28.95
CA HIS A 848 -18.85 -35.67 -27.87
C HIS A 848 -20.31 -35.79 -27.40
N ASN A 849 -21.07 -34.70 -27.49
CA ASN A 849 -22.51 -34.66 -27.37
C ASN A 849 -23.13 -34.20 -28.70
N ARG A 850 -24.27 -34.79 -29.10
CA ARG A 850 -25.01 -34.37 -30.31
C ARG A 850 -26.36 -33.71 -30.00
N ASP A 851 -26.76 -33.73 -28.73
CA ASP A 851 -28.03 -33.15 -28.29
C ASP A 851 -27.83 -31.69 -27.87
N VAL A 852 -28.33 -30.78 -28.70
CA VAL A 852 -28.24 -29.32 -28.50
C VAL A 852 -29.02 -28.87 -27.26
N ASP A 853 -30.05 -29.61 -26.85
CA ASP A 853 -30.89 -29.25 -25.71
C ASP A 853 -30.25 -29.60 -24.36
N ARG A 854 -29.11 -30.28 -24.37
CA ARG A 854 -28.30 -30.53 -23.17
C ARG A 854 -27.29 -29.42 -22.88
N ILE A 855 -27.09 -28.47 -23.80
CA ILE A 855 -26.26 -27.29 -23.53
C ILE A 855 -26.86 -26.54 -22.33
N GLY A 856 -26.02 -26.07 -21.41
CA GLY A 856 -26.39 -25.37 -20.18
C GLY A 856 -26.97 -23.97 -20.39
N VAL A 857 -27.88 -23.79 -21.35
CA VAL A 857 -28.71 -22.60 -21.56
C VAL A 857 -30.13 -23.04 -21.92
N ARG A 858 -31.13 -22.48 -21.23
CA ARG A 858 -32.53 -22.84 -21.45
C ARG A 858 -33.47 -21.68 -21.13
N ALA A 859 -34.36 -21.32 -22.06
CA ALA A 859 -35.51 -20.51 -21.73
C ALA A 859 -36.54 -21.37 -20.97
N LEU A 860 -36.83 -20.99 -19.73
CA LEU A 860 -37.82 -21.66 -18.89
C LEU A 860 -39.25 -21.20 -19.27
N ASP A 861 -39.37 -19.96 -19.72
CA ASP A 861 -40.56 -19.31 -20.27
C ASP A 861 -40.12 -18.09 -21.11
N ASP A 862 -41.06 -17.30 -21.63
CA ASP A 862 -40.77 -16.12 -22.48
C ASP A 862 -39.88 -15.06 -21.81
N ARG A 863 -39.83 -15.03 -20.47
CA ARG A 863 -39.13 -14.01 -19.69
C ARG A 863 -38.00 -14.55 -18.83
N THR A 864 -37.82 -15.86 -18.74
CA THR A 864 -36.84 -16.46 -17.81
C THR A 864 -35.85 -17.33 -18.56
N VAL A 865 -34.55 -17.02 -18.46
CA VAL A 865 -33.48 -17.84 -19.03
C VAL A 865 -32.55 -18.34 -17.93
N GLU A 866 -32.31 -19.66 -17.92
CA GLU A 866 -31.39 -20.35 -17.02
C GLU A 866 -30.09 -20.68 -17.74
N PHE A 867 -28.97 -20.48 -17.03
CA PHE A 867 -27.64 -20.94 -17.42
C PHE A 867 -27.08 -21.90 -16.37
N ARG A 868 -26.40 -22.95 -16.82
CA ARG A 868 -25.68 -23.91 -15.99
C ARG A 868 -24.23 -24.03 -16.43
N LEU A 869 -23.31 -23.99 -15.48
CA LEU A 869 -21.88 -23.94 -15.72
C LEU A 869 -21.20 -25.23 -15.27
N VAL A 870 -20.13 -25.63 -15.96
CA VAL A 870 -19.31 -26.79 -15.55
C VAL A 870 -18.39 -26.49 -14.37
N ALA A 871 -18.14 -25.20 -14.09
CA ALA A 871 -17.26 -24.72 -13.05
C ALA A 871 -17.66 -23.31 -12.61
N PRO A 872 -17.36 -22.88 -11.36
CA PRO A 872 -17.63 -21.52 -10.93
C PRO A 872 -16.84 -20.51 -11.77
N ALA A 873 -17.52 -19.50 -12.29
CA ALA A 873 -16.94 -18.52 -13.22
C ALA A 873 -17.13 -17.08 -12.71
N PRO A 874 -16.13 -16.49 -12.02
CA PRO A 874 -16.24 -15.12 -11.49
C PRO A 874 -16.39 -14.06 -12.59
N TYR A 875 -16.02 -14.40 -13.83
CA TYR A 875 -16.14 -13.54 -15.01
C TYR A 875 -17.49 -13.69 -15.74
N PHE A 876 -18.41 -14.55 -15.29
CA PHE A 876 -19.62 -14.89 -16.04
C PHE A 876 -20.51 -13.67 -16.32
N MET A 877 -20.60 -12.73 -15.37
CA MET A 877 -21.34 -11.48 -15.58
C MET A 877 -20.74 -10.61 -16.70
N SER A 878 -19.42 -10.65 -16.90
CA SER A 878 -18.76 -10.00 -18.04
C SER A 878 -19.06 -10.70 -19.36
N VAL A 879 -19.23 -12.04 -19.35
CA VAL A 879 -19.67 -12.78 -20.54
C VAL A 879 -21.09 -12.38 -20.93
N MET A 880 -22.00 -12.25 -19.96
CA MET A 880 -23.40 -11.83 -20.19
C MET A 880 -23.55 -10.36 -20.62
N ASN A 881 -22.48 -9.56 -20.51
CA ASN A 881 -22.37 -8.19 -21.02
C ASN A 881 -21.90 -8.15 -22.49
N ARG A 882 -21.87 -9.28 -23.20
CA ARG A 882 -21.44 -9.32 -24.61
C ARG A 882 -22.62 -9.48 -25.56
N PRO A 883 -22.59 -8.89 -26.77
CA PRO A 883 -23.70 -8.99 -27.73
C PRO A 883 -23.93 -10.42 -28.21
N ASP A 884 -22.87 -11.25 -28.32
CA ASP A 884 -22.96 -12.66 -28.71
C ASP A 884 -23.55 -13.57 -27.63
N SER A 885 -23.68 -13.07 -26.40
CA SER A 885 -24.39 -13.73 -25.30
C SER A 885 -25.86 -13.29 -25.16
N GLY A 886 -26.23 -12.24 -25.88
CA GLY A 886 -27.56 -11.64 -25.85
C GLY A 886 -28.55 -12.28 -26.82
N PRO A 887 -29.77 -11.74 -26.90
CA PRO A 887 -30.78 -12.23 -27.83
C PRO A 887 -30.36 -11.97 -29.28
N GLN A 888 -30.70 -12.91 -30.16
CA GLN A 888 -30.51 -12.76 -31.60
C GLN A 888 -31.86 -12.94 -32.32
N PRO A 889 -32.20 -12.14 -33.35
CA PRO A 889 -33.54 -12.10 -33.94
C PRO A 889 -33.77 -13.33 -34.83
N ARG A 890 -34.14 -14.45 -34.20
CA ARG A 890 -34.31 -15.75 -34.86
C ARG A 890 -35.21 -15.66 -36.09
N HIS A 891 -36.35 -14.97 -35.97
CA HIS A 891 -37.32 -14.80 -37.05
C HIS A 891 -36.71 -14.10 -38.27
N ALA A 892 -35.87 -13.07 -38.06
CA ALA A 892 -35.21 -12.35 -39.14
C ALA A 892 -34.08 -13.18 -39.78
N ILE A 893 -33.29 -13.88 -38.95
CA ILE A 893 -32.17 -14.72 -39.38
C ILE A 893 -32.68 -15.89 -40.23
N GLU A 894 -33.70 -16.62 -39.76
CA GLU A 894 -34.27 -17.76 -40.49
C GLU A 894 -34.96 -17.32 -41.78
N GLN A 895 -35.63 -16.16 -41.79
CA GLN A 895 -36.31 -15.65 -42.98
C GLN A 895 -35.34 -15.16 -44.07
N ARG A 896 -34.23 -14.52 -43.67
CA ARG A 896 -33.38 -13.72 -44.60
C ARG A 896 -31.98 -14.28 -44.80
N GLY A 897 -31.57 -15.30 -44.03
CA GLY A 897 -30.23 -15.86 -44.08
C GLY A 897 -29.17 -14.77 -43.93
N ALA A 898 -28.09 -14.83 -44.71
CA ALA A 898 -26.97 -13.87 -44.62
C ALA A 898 -27.35 -12.39 -44.86
N ALA A 899 -28.52 -12.10 -45.46
CA ALA A 899 -28.95 -10.72 -45.71
C ALA A 899 -29.58 -10.05 -44.47
N TRP A 900 -29.84 -10.80 -43.38
CA TRP A 900 -30.53 -10.27 -42.19
C TRP A 900 -29.86 -9.05 -41.55
N THR A 901 -28.54 -8.92 -41.72
CA THR A 901 -27.79 -7.79 -41.17
C THR A 901 -27.89 -6.53 -42.01
N GLN A 902 -28.23 -6.60 -43.32
CA GLN A 902 -28.18 -5.44 -44.23
C GLN A 902 -29.04 -4.27 -43.72
N PRO A 903 -28.62 -2.99 -43.87
CA PRO A 903 -29.29 -1.84 -43.25
C PRO A 903 -30.80 -1.76 -43.47
N ASP A 904 -31.29 -2.06 -44.67
CA ASP A 904 -32.71 -1.98 -45.02
C ASP A 904 -33.56 -3.11 -44.41
N SER A 905 -32.91 -4.19 -43.97
CA SER A 905 -33.54 -5.39 -43.44
C SER A 905 -33.09 -5.74 -42.04
N GLN A 906 -32.34 -4.85 -41.37
CA GLN A 906 -31.77 -5.13 -40.07
C GLN A 906 -32.85 -5.11 -38.98
N VAL A 907 -32.84 -6.13 -38.13
CA VAL A 907 -33.67 -6.18 -36.92
C VAL A 907 -32.73 -6.10 -35.72
N VAL A 908 -32.95 -5.10 -34.88
CA VAL A 908 -32.06 -4.73 -33.76
C VAL A 908 -32.85 -4.60 -32.47
N SER A 909 -32.22 -4.84 -31.33
CA SER A 909 -32.84 -4.63 -30.01
C SER A 909 -32.32 -3.37 -29.32
N GLY A 910 -31.17 -2.85 -29.73
CA GLY A 910 -30.45 -1.76 -29.09
C GLY A 910 -30.89 -0.33 -29.49
N PRO A 911 -30.22 0.68 -28.92
CA PRO A 911 -30.58 2.09 -29.06
C PRO A 911 -30.25 2.71 -30.42
N PHE A 912 -29.45 2.04 -31.26
CA PHE A 912 -29.12 2.50 -32.61
C PHE A 912 -29.44 1.46 -33.68
N ARG A 913 -29.56 1.92 -34.91
CA ARG A 913 -29.58 1.11 -36.13
C ARG A 913 -28.66 1.72 -37.17
N ARG A 914 -28.19 0.91 -38.12
CA ARG A 914 -27.42 1.42 -39.27
C ARG A 914 -28.33 2.24 -40.19
N SER A 915 -27.82 3.35 -40.72
CA SER A 915 -28.50 4.15 -41.75
C SER A 915 -27.88 3.94 -43.13
N GLU A 916 -28.22 4.81 -44.09
CA GLU A 916 -27.64 4.80 -45.44
C GLU A 916 -26.10 4.73 -45.40
N PRO A 917 -25.47 3.95 -46.30
CA PRO A 917 -24.01 3.82 -46.36
C PRO A 917 -23.33 5.16 -46.59
N MET A 918 -22.21 5.41 -45.90
CA MET A 918 -21.29 6.51 -46.23
C MET A 918 -20.20 6.00 -47.17
N VAL A 919 -19.67 6.87 -48.05
CA VAL A 919 -18.65 6.49 -49.05
C VAL A 919 -17.41 5.88 -48.38
N ASP A 920 -16.95 6.47 -47.28
CA ASP A 920 -15.75 6.03 -46.53
C ASP A 920 -16.05 5.84 -45.03
N GLY A 921 -17.24 5.32 -44.68
CA GLY A 921 -17.64 5.23 -43.27
C GLY A 921 -18.94 4.49 -42.98
N LEU A 922 -19.38 4.61 -41.73
CA LEU A 922 -20.62 4.04 -41.20
C LEU A 922 -21.41 5.11 -40.45
N SER A 923 -22.72 5.17 -40.69
CA SER A 923 -23.63 6.05 -39.95
C SER A 923 -24.63 5.23 -39.13
N LEU A 924 -24.77 5.60 -37.86
CA LEU A 924 -25.77 5.06 -36.94
C LEU A 924 -26.78 6.14 -36.59
N VAL A 925 -28.06 5.78 -36.56
CA VAL A 925 -29.14 6.69 -36.15
C VAL A 925 -29.91 6.10 -34.98
N ARG A 926 -30.36 6.96 -34.06
CA ARG A 926 -31.11 6.53 -32.89
C ARG A 926 -32.38 5.76 -33.31
N ASN A 927 -32.58 4.61 -32.67
CA ASN A 927 -33.72 3.74 -32.91
C ASN A 927 -34.96 4.30 -32.18
N GLN A 928 -35.91 4.85 -32.94
CA GLN A 928 -37.14 5.43 -32.37
C GLN A 928 -38.06 4.40 -31.71
N GLN A 929 -37.89 3.11 -32.02
CA GLN A 929 -38.67 2.02 -31.42
C GLN A 929 -37.98 1.41 -30.20
N TYR A 930 -36.81 1.93 -29.81
CA TYR A 930 -36.09 1.44 -28.63
C TYR A 930 -36.89 1.70 -27.36
N SER A 931 -37.13 0.65 -26.58
CA SER A 931 -37.90 0.70 -25.33
C SER A 931 -37.02 0.92 -24.09
N GLY A 932 -35.69 0.88 -24.24
CA GLY A 932 -34.75 1.19 -23.17
C GLY A 932 -34.60 2.69 -22.92
N VAL A 933 -33.85 3.04 -21.88
CA VAL A 933 -33.62 4.45 -21.50
C VAL A 933 -32.32 4.93 -22.14
N CYS A 934 -32.38 6.07 -22.82
CA CYS A 934 -31.21 6.76 -23.38
C CYS A 934 -30.98 8.08 -22.63
N PRO A 935 -30.03 8.14 -21.67
CA PRO A 935 -29.78 9.34 -20.87
C PRO A 935 -29.00 10.41 -21.63
N GLY A 936 -28.37 10.09 -22.76
CA GLY A 936 -27.59 11.01 -23.59
C GLY A 936 -28.36 11.63 -24.76
N ASN A 937 -27.76 12.66 -25.37
CA ASN A 937 -28.37 13.51 -26.40
C ASN A 937 -27.94 13.17 -27.85
N VAL A 938 -27.11 12.14 -28.04
CA VAL A 938 -26.63 11.71 -29.37
C VAL A 938 -27.77 11.10 -30.20
N ALA A 939 -28.06 11.74 -31.33
CA ALA A 939 -29.05 11.31 -32.31
C ALA A 939 -28.43 10.52 -33.47
N ARG A 940 -27.20 10.87 -33.85
CA ARG A 940 -26.45 10.26 -34.95
C ARG A 940 -25.00 10.05 -34.56
N VAL A 941 -24.41 8.95 -35.01
CA VAL A 941 -22.97 8.68 -34.93
C VAL A 941 -22.43 8.51 -36.34
N GLU A 942 -21.39 9.26 -36.69
CA GLU A 942 -20.69 9.18 -37.98
C GLU A 942 -19.28 8.63 -37.72
N LEU A 943 -19.03 7.38 -38.14
CA LEU A 943 -17.74 6.71 -38.06
C LEU A 943 -17.03 6.86 -39.41
N ILE A 944 -15.92 7.58 -39.43
CA ILE A 944 -15.18 7.95 -40.64
C ILE A 944 -13.88 7.13 -40.70
N GLY A 945 -13.64 6.44 -41.81
CA GLY A 945 -12.40 5.72 -42.06
C GLY A 945 -11.21 6.67 -42.19
N SER A 946 -10.24 6.57 -41.29
CA SER A 946 -9.03 7.40 -41.33
C SER A 946 -7.88 6.75 -40.56
N SER A 947 -6.64 6.98 -41.00
CA SER A 947 -5.48 6.71 -40.13
C SER A 947 -5.53 7.63 -38.91
N VAL A 948 -4.95 7.20 -37.78
CA VAL A 948 -4.93 8.03 -36.56
C VAL A 948 -4.30 9.39 -36.81
N ALA A 949 -3.16 9.44 -37.53
CA ALA A 949 -2.49 10.70 -37.86
C ALA A 949 -3.40 11.69 -38.60
N ARG A 950 -4.12 11.23 -39.64
CA ARG A 950 -5.04 12.07 -40.40
C ARG A 950 -6.29 12.43 -39.60
N GLY A 951 -6.80 11.51 -38.79
CA GLY A 951 -7.91 11.76 -37.86
C GLY A 951 -7.56 12.86 -36.86
N LEU A 952 -6.34 12.87 -36.33
CA LEU A 952 -5.88 13.90 -35.39
C LEU A 952 -5.84 15.30 -36.01
N ASP A 953 -5.52 15.43 -37.31
CA ASP A 953 -5.58 16.72 -38.00
C ASP A 953 -7.02 17.25 -38.09
N GLY A 954 -7.99 16.38 -38.33
CA GLY A 954 -9.42 16.75 -38.28
C GLY A 954 -9.87 17.10 -36.86
N TYR A 955 -9.46 16.31 -35.87
CA TYR A 955 -9.77 16.54 -34.46
C TYR A 955 -9.22 17.87 -33.94
N ARG A 956 -7.99 18.25 -34.31
CA ARG A 956 -7.39 19.56 -33.95
C ARG A 956 -8.11 20.74 -34.59
N ARG A 957 -8.78 20.54 -35.73
CA ARG A 957 -9.62 21.54 -36.41
C ARG A 957 -11.09 21.51 -35.96
N ASP A 958 -11.38 20.76 -34.90
CA ASP A 958 -12.72 20.52 -34.36
C ASP A 958 -13.70 19.92 -35.37
N GLU A 959 -13.19 19.26 -36.43
CA GLU A 959 -14.00 18.56 -37.43
C GLU A 959 -14.50 17.20 -36.94
N LEU A 960 -13.82 16.65 -35.93
CA LEU A 960 -14.12 15.39 -35.28
C LEU A 960 -14.24 15.63 -33.78
N ASP A 961 -15.21 14.95 -33.17
CA ASP A 961 -15.40 14.94 -31.73
C ASP A 961 -14.48 13.92 -31.05
N MET A 962 -14.14 12.85 -31.78
CA MET A 962 -13.30 11.77 -31.28
C MET A 962 -12.41 11.14 -32.35
N VAL A 963 -11.26 10.62 -31.94
CA VAL A 963 -10.41 9.72 -32.74
C VAL A 963 -10.14 8.47 -31.91
N THR A 964 -10.54 7.31 -32.40
CA THR A 964 -10.33 6.05 -31.67
C THR A 964 -9.08 5.36 -32.20
N VAL A 965 -8.17 5.01 -31.29
CA VAL A 965 -6.96 4.24 -31.61
C VAL A 965 -7.32 2.77 -31.43
N ARG A 966 -7.28 2.00 -32.52
CA ARG A 966 -7.74 0.62 -32.51
C ARG A 966 -6.57 -0.35 -32.45
N TYR A 967 -6.82 -1.37 -31.65
CA TYR A 967 -6.03 -2.57 -31.65
C TYR A 967 -6.90 -3.75 -32.08
N THR A 968 -6.46 -4.44 -33.12
CA THR A 968 -6.92 -5.78 -33.43
C THR A 968 -5.72 -6.71 -33.38
N PRO A 969 -5.92 -8.03 -33.15
CA PRO A 969 -4.87 -9.04 -33.33
C PRO A 969 -4.09 -8.95 -34.66
N ARG A 970 -4.62 -8.20 -35.65
CA ARG A 970 -4.11 -8.10 -37.02
C ARG A 970 -3.71 -6.69 -37.46
N LEU A 971 -4.00 -5.65 -36.69
CA LEU A 971 -3.77 -4.25 -37.04
C LEU A 971 -3.61 -3.46 -35.74
N ALA A 972 -2.44 -2.87 -35.53
CA ALA A 972 -2.19 -2.00 -34.39
C ALA A 972 -1.96 -0.59 -34.92
N ASP A 973 -2.88 0.32 -34.61
CA ASP A 973 -2.59 1.74 -34.77
C ASP A 973 -1.39 2.10 -33.90
N ARG A 974 -0.45 2.88 -34.45
CA ARG A 974 0.69 3.39 -33.71
C ARG A 974 0.47 4.86 -33.40
N VAL A 975 0.75 5.23 -32.15
CA VAL A 975 0.72 6.63 -31.70
C VAL A 975 2.04 6.97 -31.06
N ASP A 976 2.86 7.77 -31.74
CA ASP A 976 4.19 8.14 -31.24
C ASP A 976 4.11 9.21 -30.15
N ASP A 977 3.27 10.24 -30.35
CA ASP A 977 3.00 11.30 -29.38
C ASP A 977 1.50 11.37 -29.06
N PRO A 978 1.08 11.00 -27.83
CA PRO A 978 -0.32 11.04 -27.43
C PRO A 978 -0.80 12.47 -27.12
N GLY A 979 0.08 13.44 -26.87
CA GLY A 979 -0.32 14.76 -26.40
C GLY A 979 -1.15 14.75 -25.09
N ALA A 980 -1.64 15.91 -24.67
CA ALA A 980 -2.39 16.04 -23.40
C ALA A 980 -3.87 15.64 -23.48
N GLU A 981 -4.45 15.59 -24.68
CA GLU A 981 -5.87 15.30 -24.91
C GLU A 981 -6.17 13.80 -25.13
N ALA A 982 -5.16 12.94 -25.10
CA ALA A 982 -5.35 11.50 -25.21
C ALA A 982 -5.85 10.89 -23.88
N SER A 983 -6.96 10.18 -23.96
CA SER A 983 -7.39 9.22 -22.96
C SER A 983 -6.63 7.91 -23.16
N ILE A 984 -5.71 7.59 -22.25
CA ILE A 984 -4.92 6.36 -22.27
C ILE A 984 -5.49 5.39 -21.24
N GLY A 985 -5.95 4.25 -21.70
CA GLY A 985 -6.41 3.14 -20.86
C GLY A 985 -5.26 2.21 -20.45
N PRO A 986 -5.55 1.22 -19.58
CA PRO A 986 -4.55 0.29 -19.08
C PRO A 986 -4.11 -0.71 -20.17
N ALA A 987 -2.94 -1.32 -19.97
CA ALA A 987 -2.38 -2.30 -20.91
C ALA A 987 -3.08 -3.66 -20.81
N ALA A 988 -4.05 -3.90 -21.69
CA ALA A 988 -5.07 -4.95 -21.55
C ALA A 988 -5.02 -6.06 -22.60
N TRP A 989 -3.98 -6.11 -23.43
CA TRP A 989 -3.75 -7.22 -24.37
C TRP A 989 -2.26 -7.50 -24.54
N THR A 990 -1.94 -8.70 -25.03
CA THR A 990 -0.56 -9.20 -25.16
C THR A 990 -0.22 -9.51 -26.60
N GLY A 991 0.91 -8.99 -27.08
CA GLY A 991 1.59 -9.40 -28.30
C GLY A 991 2.75 -10.32 -27.96
N TYR A 992 2.85 -11.45 -28.65
CA TYR A 992 3.80 -12.52 -28.33
C TYR A 992 4.32 -13.23 -29.57
N ILE A 993 5.48 -13.85 -29.45
CA ILE A 993 5.98 -14.84 -30.42
C ILE A 993 5.37 -16.18 -30.05
N ALA A 994 4.57 -16.71 -30.95
CA ALA A 994 3.98 -18.03 -30.86
C ALA A 994 4.89 -19.05 -31.57
N PHE A 995 4.92 -20.29 -31.07
CA PHE A 995 5.67 -21.40 -31.65
C PHE A 995 4.76 -22.52 -32.15
N ASP A 996 5.10 -23.12 -33.28
CA ASP A 996 4.59 -24.42 -33.69
C ASP A 996 5.34 -25.49 -32.88
N HIS A 997 4.71 -26.04 -31.86
CA HIS A 997 5.30 -27.08 -30.99
C HIS A 997 5.34 -28.45 -31.66
N SER A 998 4.79 -28.61 -32.87
CA SER A 998 4.94 -29.83 -33.68
C SER A 998 6.20 -29.81 -34.55
N ASN A 999 6.77 -28.63 -34.81
CA ASN A 999 8.01 -28.50 -35.57
C ASN A 999 9.23 -28.84 -34.69
N PRO A 1000 10.15 -29.76 -35.10
CA PRO A 1000 11.27 -30.19 -34.28
C PRO A 1000 12.19 -29.07 -33.76
N LEU A 1001 12.34 -27.99 -34.52
CA LEU A 1001 13.18 -26.84 -34.17
C LEU A 1001 12.59 -26.07 -32.99
N THR A 1002 11.32 -25.69 -33.12
CA THR A 1002 10.59 -24.87 -32.13
C THR A 1002 9.98 -25.70 -31.01
N ALA A 1003 9.85 -27.01 -31.17
CA ALA A 1003 9.52 -27.96 -30.09
C ALA A 1003 10.63 -28.09 -29.05
N ASN A 1004 11.89 -27.83 -29.43
CA ASN A 1004 13.02 -27.85 -28.51
C ASN A 1004 13.02 -26.62 -27.58
N VAL A 1005 12.82 -26.85 -26.28
CA VAL A 1005 12.75 -25.80 -25.26
C VAL A 1005 14.03 -24.97 -25.15
N ASP A 1006 15.21 -25.58 -25.41
CA ASP A 1006 16.47 -24.85 -25.35
C ASP A 1006 16.62 -23.87 -26.52
N VAL A 1007 16.05 -24.15 -27.70
CA VAL A 1007 15.95 -23.16 -28.79
C VAL A 1007 15.07 -21.99 -28.36
N ARG A 1008 13.89 -22.27 -27.79
CA ARG A 1008 12.96 -21.21 -27.33
C ARG A 1008 13.57 -20.35 -26.21
N ARG A 1009 14.26 -20.98 -25.24
CA ARG A 1009 15.01 -20.27 -24.18
C ARG A 1009 16.14 -19.41 -24.73
N ALA A 1010 16.90 -19.92 -25.71
CA ALA A 1010 17.95 -19.16 -26.37
C ALA A 1010 17.39 -17.89 -27.02
N LEU A 1011 16.30 -18.02 -27.77
CA LEU A 1011 15.63 -16.88 -28.40
C LEU A 1011 15.08 -15.89 -27.37
N ALA A 1012 14.50 -16.37 -26.27
CA ALA A 1012 13.93 -15.51 -25.24
C ALA A 1012 14.98 -14.70 -24.48
N HIS A 1013 16.08 -15.34 -24.03
CA HIS A 1013 17.17 -14.68 -23.33
C HIS A 1013 18.00 -13.75 -24.22
N ALA A 1014 17.96 -13.95 -25.54
CA ALA A 1014 18.67 -13.09 -26.48
C ALA A 1014 17.98 -11.75 -26.77
N ILE A 1015 16.72 -11.54 -26.32
CA ILE A 1015 15.95 -10.31 -26.61
C ILE A 1015 16.39 -9.16 -25.69
N ASP A 1016 16.89 -8.08 -26.26
CA ASP A 1016 17.27 -6.87 -25.54
C ASP A 1016 16.03 -6.00 -25.31
N ARG A 1017 15.32 -6.28 -24.21
CA ARG A 1017 14.08 -5.59 -23.84
C ARG A 1017 14.26 -4.08 -23.67
N ALA A 1018 15.46 -3.62 -23.28
CA ALA A 1018 15.79 -2.21 -23.19
C ALA A 1018 15.93 -1.55 -24.57
N ALA A 1019 16.49 -2.27 -25.55
CA ALA A 1019 16.50 -1.84 -26.95
C ALA A 1019 15.09 -1.78 -27.53
N LEU A 1020 14.25 -2.79 -27.27
CA LEU A 1020 12.85 -2.77 -27.66
C LEU A 1020 12.09 -1.58 -27.05
N ALA A 1021 12.32 -1.27 -25.78
CA ALA A 1021 11.64 -0.16 -25.10
C ALA A 1021 11.86 1.19 -25.78
N ARG A 1022 13.05 1.42 -26.36
CA ARG A 1022 13.37 2.65 -27.12
C ARG A 1022 12.60 2.77 -28.45
N LEU A 1023 11.98 1.70 -28.92
CA LEU A 1023 11.21 1.65 -30.17
C LEU A 1023 9.69 1.64 -29.93
N MET A 1024 9.24 1.60 -28.67
CA MET A 1024 7.82 1.48 -28.37
C MET A 1024 7.08 2.80 -28.61
N PRO A 1025 5.99 2.80 -29.41
CA PRO A 1025 5.07 3.94 -29.45
C PRO A 1025 4.33 4.05 -28.10
N ALA A 1026 3.70 5.20 -27.84
CA ALA A 1026 3.06 5.51 -26.55
C ALA A 1026 1.90 4.57 -26.16
N ASN A 1027 1.33 3.86 -27.13
CA ASN A 1027 0.25 2.89 -26.90
C ASN A 1027 0.73 1.44 -26.74
N LEU A 1028 2.04 1.19 -26.75
CA LEU A 1028 2.66 -0.12 -26.47
C LEU A 1028 3.67 -0.03 -25.32
N VAL A 1029 3.79 -1.12 -24.58
CA VAL A 1029 4.74 -1.29 -23.47
C VAL A 1029 5.47 -2.61 -23.69
N VAL A 1030 6.77 -2.67 -23.41
CA VAL A 1030 7.50 -3.95 -23.48
C VAL A 1030 6.95 -4.90 -22.44
N ALA A 1031 6.68 -6.14 -22.84
CA ALA A 1031 6.19 -7.15 -21.92
C ALA A 1031 7.34 -7.67 -21.05
N ASN A 1032 7.28 -7.47 -19.73
CA ASN A 1032 8.26 -8.03 -18.78
C ASN A 1032 7.67 -9.14 -17.89
N GLY A 1033 6.36 -9.38 -17.96
CA GLY A 1033 5.67 -10.41 -17.17
C GLY A 1033 5.17 -11.57 -18.03
N GLY A 1034 4.05 -12.16 -17.60
CA GLY A 1034 3.44 -13.31 -18.23
C GLY A 1034 2.62 -13.04 -19.49
N LEU A 1035 1.89 -14.07 -19.92
CA LEU A 1035 1.00 -14.01 -21.09
C LEU A 1035 -0.26 -13.20 -20.80
N VAL A 1036 -0.80 -13.34 -19.58
CA VAL A 1036 -1.90 -12.51 -19.11
C VAL A 1036 -1.41 -11.05 -19.06
N PRO A 1037 -2.09 -10.08 -19.68
CA PRO A 1037 -1.64 -8.68 -19.69
C PRO A 1037 -1.83 -8.01 -18.33
N PRO A 1038 -1.03 -6.97 -18.01
CA PRO A 1038 -0.95 -6.42 -16.67
C PRO A 1038 -2.26 -5.82 -16.17
N ALA A 1039 -3.14 -5.31 -17.04
CA ALA A 1039 -4.45 -4.78 -16.63
C ALA A 1039 -5.46 -5.83 -16.11
N LEU A 1040 -5.16 -7.12 -16.21
CA LEU A 1040 -6.02 -8.22 -15.77
C LEU A 1040 -5.53 -8.86 -14.47
N GLN A 1041 -6.46 -9.44 -13.71
CA GLN A 1041 -6.13 -10.31 -12.58
C GLN A 1041 -5.40 -11.57 -13.08
N GLY A 1042 -4.56 -12.17 -12.24
CA GLY A 1042 -3.74 -13.33 -12.59
C GLY A 1042 -2.55 -13.01 -13.50
N HIS A 1043 -2.27 -11.73 -13.80
CA HIS A 1043 -1.02 -11.33 -14.45
C HIS A 1043 0.15 -11.56 -13.51
N THR A 1044 1.16 -12.27 -13.99
CA THR A 1044 2.37 -12.53 -13.21
C THR A 1044 3.48 -11.57 -13.63
N PRO A 1045 3.88 -10.58 -12.81
CA PRO A 1045 4.90 -9.61 -13.21
C PRO A 1045 6.30 -10.22 -13.22
N ASP A 1046 7.19 -9.63 -14.03
CA ASP A 1046 8.64 -9.90 -14.02
C ASP A 1046 9.06 -11.37 -14.26
N ILE A 1047 8.21 -12.21 -14.86
CA ILE A 1047 8.54 -13.61 -15.18
C ILE A 1047 9.04 -13.83 -16.61
N ALA A 1048 8.97 -12.82 -17.49
CA ALA A 1048 9.51 -12.97 -18.83
C ALA A 1048 11.03 -13.20 -18.75
N PRO A 1049 11.62 -14.15 -19.51
CA PRO A 1049 13.06 -14.36 -19.51
C PRO A 1049 13.83 -13.04 -19.72
N GLN A 1050 14.74 -12.76 -18.81
CA GLN A 1050 15.59 -11.56 -18.85
C GLN A 1050 16.66 -11.68 -19.93
N PHE A 1051 17.13 -10.53 -20.41
CA PHE A 1051 18.21 -10.47 -21.38
C PHE A 1051 19.51 -11.02 -20.76
N ASP A 1052 19.96 -12.18 -21.25
CA ASP A 1052 21.15 -12.89 -20.78
C ASP A 1052 21.86 -13.54 -21.98
N PRO A 1053 22.79 -12.81 -22.63
CA PRO A 1053 23.50 -13.31 -23.80
C PRO A 1053 24.31 -14.59 -23.57
N GLU A 1054 24.81 -14.81 -22.36
CA GLU A 1054 25.62 -15.99 -22.05
C GLU A 1054 24.73 -17.23 -21.97
N ARG A 1055 23.67 -17.15 -21.16
CA ARG A 1055 22.67 -18.21 -21.05
C ARG A 1055 21.96 -18.49 -22.36
N ALA A 1056 21.73 -17.47 -23.18
CA ALA A 1056 21.16 -17.62 -24.51
C ALA A 1056 22.05 -18.50 -25.41
N ARG A 1057 23.37 -18.25 -25.44
CA ARG A 1057 24.33 -19.05 -26.22
C ARG A 1057 24.47 -20.47 -25.68
N GLU A 1058 24.48 -20.63 -24.36
CA GLU A 1058 24.52 -21.96 -23.73
C GLU A 1058 23.32 -22.82 -24.11
N CYS A 1059 22.12 -22.24 -24.06
CA CYS A 1059 20.90 -22.94 -24.48
C CYS A 1059 20.97 -23.33 -25.96
N LEU A 1060 21.40 -22.42 -26.84
CA LEU A 1060 21.51 -22.73 -28.26
C LEU A 1060 22.55 -23.82 -28.54
N ALA A 1061 23.68 -23.81 -27.82
CA ALA A 1061 24.72 -24.82 -27.94
C ALA A 1061 24.24 -26.21 -27.49
N ARG A 1062 23.42 -26.30 -26.42
CA ARG A 1062 22.78 -27.55 -26.00
C ARG A 1062 21.77 -28.06 -27.03
N ALA A 1063 21.00 -27.15 -27.62
CA ALA A 1063 19.98 -27.51 -28.59
C ALA A 1063 20.57 -28.02 -29.92
N ALA A 1064 21.71 -27.46 -30.34
CA ALA A 1064 22.39 -27.74 -31.62
C ALA A 1064 21.40 -27.87 -32.80
N PRO A 1065 20.56 -26.84 -33.05
CA PRO A 1065 19.45 -26.96 -33.98
C PRO A 1065 19.93 -27.22 -35.43
N ALA A 1066 19.32 -28.21 -36.08
CA ALA A 1066 19.51 -28.48 -37.50
C ALA A 1066 18.38 -27.80 -38.30
N GLY A 1067 18.64 -26.60 -38.84
CA GLY A 1067 17.68 -25.87 -39.69
C GLY A 1067 17.80 -24.36 -39.58
N GLU A 1068 17.16 -23.65 -40.52
CA GLU A 1068 17.05 -22.19 -40.49
C GLU A 1068 15.82 -21.77 -39.66
N LEU A 1069 16.01 -20.73 -38.85
CA LEU A 1069 14.91 -20.10 -38.12
C LEU A 1069 14.12 -19.21 -39.08
N ALA A 1070 12.79 -19.29 -39.02
CA ALA A 1070 11.91 -18.41 -39.79
C ALA A 1070 10.80 -17.86 -38.88
N LEU A 1071 10.46 -16.59 -39.12
CA LEU A 1071 9.47 -15.83 -38.37
C LEU A 1071 8.45 -15.20 -39.31
N ALA A 1072 7.19 -15.35 -38.96
CA ALA A 1072 6.04 -14.81 -39.66
C ALA A 1072 5.47 -13.61 -38.88
N CYS A 1073 5.17 -12.48 -39.53
CA CYS A 1073 4.46 -11.37 -38.86
C CYS A 1073 3.65 -10.52 -39.83
N LEU A 1074 2.73 -9.70 -39.32
CA LEU A 1074 2.11 -8.66 -40.15
C LEU A 1074 3.11 -7.52 -40.42
N ASP A 1075 2.88 -6.77 -41.50
CA ASP A 1075 3.70 -5.61 -41.88
C ASP A 1075 3.78 -4.58 -40.73
N GLU A 1076 2.72 -4.41 -39.96
CA GLU A 1076 2.65 -3.49 -38.81
C GLU A 1076 3.59 -3.88 -37.66
N TRP A 1077 4.15 -5.10 -37.65
CA TRP A 1077 5.14 -5.53 -36.65
C TRP A 1077 6.59 -5.33 -37.11
N ALA A 1078 6.84 -4.92 -38.36
CA ALA A 1078 8.16 -4.93 -38.97
C ALA A 1078 9.26 -4.21 -38.14
N THR A 1079 8.96 -3.08 -37.50
CA THR A 1079 9.91 -2.37 -36.61
C THR A 1079 10.34 -3.22 -35.41
N ILE A 1080 9.37 -3.85 -34.73
CA ILE A 1080 9.62 -4.69 -33.56
C ILE A 1080 10.33 -5.97 -34.00
N THR A 1081 9.83 -6.61 -35.06
CA THR A 1081 10.45 -7.80 -35.67
C THR A 1081 11.90 -7.55 -36.08
N GLY A 1082 12.18 -6.40 -36.68
CA GLY A 1082 13.53 -6.01 -37.08
C GLY A 1082 14.50 -5.96 -35.90
N GLN A 1083 14.08 -5.38 -34.77
CA GLN A 1083 14.90 -5.37 -33.55
C GLN A 1083 15.12 -6.77 -32.98
N LEU A 1084 14.08 -7.63 -32.96
CA LEU A 1084 14.21 -9.02 -32.49
C LEU A 1084 15.23 -9.81 -33.31
N VAL A 1085 15.18 -9.67 -34.65
CA VAL A 1085 16.14 -10.34 -35.54
C VAL A 1085 17.57 -9.82 -35.34
N LEU A 1086 17.73 -8.50 -35.17
CA LEU A 1086 19.03 -7.90 -34.86
C LEU A 1086 19.60 -8.43 -33.53
N ASP A 1087 18.76 -8.56 -32.51
CA ASP A 1087 19.16 -9.09 -31.21
C ASP A 1087 19.64 -10.55 -31.33
N TRP A 1088 18.87 -11.39 -32.04
CA TRP A 1088 19.24 -12.78 -32.29
C TRP A 1088 20.52 -12.93 -33.13
N GLU A 1089 20.70 -12.14 -34.19
CA GLU A 1089 21.92 -12.16 -34.98
C GLU A 1089 23.14 -11.73 -34.15
N ARG A 1090 23.00 -10.67 -33.34
CA ARG A 1090 24.07 -10.15 -32.48
C ARG A 1090 24.47 -11.12 -31.36
N VAL A 1091 23.49 -11.73 -30.69
CA VAL A 1091 23.73 -12.56 -29.50
C VAL A 1091 24.08 -14.00 -29.87
N LEU A 1092 23.29 -14.58 -30.77
CA LEU A 1092 23.32 -16.01 -31.10
C LEU A 1092 24.07 -16.31 -32.40
N GLY A 1093 24.30 -15.31 -33.26
CA GLY A 1093 24.90 -15.51 -34.58
C GLY A 1093 23.99 -16.24 -35.57
N VAL A 1094 22.68 -16.32 -35.28
CA VAL A 1094 21.69 -16.99 -36.13
C VAL A 1094 21.01 -15.99 -37.05
N LYS A 1095 20.80 -16.37 -38.31
CA LYS A 1095 19.98 -15.60 -39.25
C LYS A 1095 18.55 -16.11 -39.19
N VAL A 1096 17.59 -15.18 -39.11
CA VAL A 1096 16.16 -15.49 -39.10
C VAL A 1096 15.51 -14.93 -40.34
N THR A 1097 14.88 -15.80 -41.13
CA THR A 1097 14.12 -15.39 -42.32
C THR A 1097 12.77 -14.85 -41.91
N VAL A 1098 12.46 -13.60 -42.26
CA VAL A 1098 11.18 -12.96 -41.94
C VAL A 1098 10.25 -12.98 -43.14
N THR A 1099 9.04 -13.50 -42.96
CA THR A 1099 7.95 -13.41 -43.95
C THR A 1099 6.88 -12.49 -43.40
N THR A 1100 6.54 -11.44 -44.15
CA THR A 1100 5.45 -10.53 -43.80
C THR A 1100 4.19 -10.78 -44.62
N TRP A 1101 3.03 -10.39 -44.09
CA TRP A 1101 1.78 -10.33 -44.84
C TRP A 1101 0.97 -9.09 -44.47
N SER A 1102 0.17 -8.61 -45.42
CA SER A 1102 -0.74 -7.50 -45.23
C SER A 1102 -2.07 -7.92 -44.58
N ALA A 1103 -2.79 -6.97 -43.99
CA ALA A 1103 -4.12 -7.21 -43.45
C ALA A 1103 -5.12 -7.78 -44.49
N ALA A 1104 -4.96 -7.42 -45.77
CA ALA A 1104 -5.78 -7.94 -46.86
C ALA A 1104 -5.49 -9.42 -47.20
N GLU A 1105 -4.25 -9.86 -47.01
CA GLU A 1105 -3.82 -11.25 -47.22
C GLU A 1105 -4.18 -12.16 -46.04
N ALA A 1106 -4.34 -11.59 -44.83
CA ALA A 1106 -4.72 -12.31 -43.61
C ALA A 1106 -6.10 -13.01 -43.71
N ALA A 1107 -6.96 -12.61 -44.65
CA ALA A 1107 -8.24 -13.29 -44.92
C ALA A 1107 -8.08 -14.59 -45.73
N ARG A 1108 -6.93 -14.79 -46.40
CA ARG A 1108 -6.62 -15.96 -47.24
C ARG A 1108 -5.74 -16.99 -46.52
N LEU A 1109 -5.00 -16.56 -45.51
CA LEU A 1109 -4.20 -17.44 -44.66
C LEU A 1109 -5.10 -18.22 -43.69
N ARG A 1110 -5.00 -19.55 -43.68
CA ARG A 1110 -5.77 -20.37 -42.73
C ARG A 1110 -5.11 -20.36 -41.37
N ARG A 1111 -3.77 -20.34 -41.30
CA ARG A 1111 -2.99 -20.23 -40.05
C ARG A 1111 -1.65 -19.52 -40.28
N PRO A 1112 -1.15 -18.74 -39.31
CA PRO A 1112 0.19 -18.12 -39.37
C PRO A 1112 1.33 -19.14 -39.60
N TRP A 1113 1.16 -20.37 -39.10
CA TRP A 1113 2.13 -21.48 -39.19
C TRP A 1113 2.38 -21.98 -40.61
N GLU A 1114 1.48 -21.66 -41.56
CA GLU A 1114 1.68 -21.98 -42.98
C GLU A 1114 2.84 -21.19 -43.59
N LEU A 1115 3.27 -20.09 -42.93
CA LEU A 1115 4.31 -19.19 -43.40
C LEU A 1115 5.65 -19.40 -42.70
N ALA A 1116 5.64 -19.71 -41.39
CA ALA A 1116 6.86 -20.00 -40.63
C ALA A 1116 6.53 -20.74 -39.31
N PRO A 1117 7.48 -21.50 -38.73
CA PRO A 1117 7.29 -22.21 -37.45
C PRO A 1117 7.23 -21.29 -36.23
N MET A 1118 7.58 -20.01 -36.39
CA MET A 1118 7.38 -18.96 -35.39
C MET A 1118 6.52 -17.86 -36.00
N ALA A 1119 5.60 -17.28 -35.23
CA ALA A 1119 4.81 -16.15 -35.69
C ALA A 1119 4.60 -15.11 -34.58
N ILE A 1120 4.60 -13.82 -34.92
CA ILE A 1120 4.11 -12.78 -34.01
C ILE A 1120 2.58 -12.76 -34.09
N ALA A 1121 1.95 -12.93 -32.93
CA ALA A 1121 0.50 -12.89 -32.76
C ALA A 1121 0.12 -11.93 -31.63
N GLY A 1122 -1.17 -11.64 -31.52
CA GLY A 1122 -1.70 -10.81 -30.45
C GLY A 1122 -3.07 -11.27 -29.98
N TRP A 1123 -3.36 -11.07 -28.70
CA TRP A 1123 -4.58 -11.56 -28.08
C TRP A 1123 -5.20 -10.52 -27.13
N LEU A 1124 -6.41 -10.09 -27.47
CA LEU A 1124 -7.24 -9.15 -26.70
C LEU A 1124 -8.35 -9.95 -25.97
N PRO A 1125 -8.58 -9.72 -24.67
CA PRO A 1125 -9.44 -10.55 -23.85
C PRO A 1125 -10.90 -10.42 -24.28
N GLY A 1126 -11.61 -11.55 -24.29
CA GLY A 1126 -13.06 -11.62 -24.47
C GLY A 1126 -13.82 -11.33 -23.18
N TYR A 1127 -13.21 -11.66 -22.05
CA TYR A 1127 -13.62 -11.35 -20.67
C TYR A 1127 -12.36 -11.18 -19.80
N PRO A 1128 -12.43 -10.42 -18.68
CA PRO A 1128 -11.24 -10.01 -17.92
C PRO A 1128 -10.80 -11.07 -16.89
N ASP A 1129 -10.34 -12.24 -17.33
CA ASP A 1129 -9.89 -13.33 -16.45
C ASP A 1129 -8.71 -14.12 -17.06
N PRO A 1130 -7.76 -14.61 -16.22
CA PRO A 1130 -6.57 -15.32 -16.70
C PRO A 1130 -6.91 -16.62 -17.45
N GLU A 1131 -8.06 -17.24 -17.17
CA GLU A 1131 -8.52 -18.43 -17.90
C GLU A 1131 -8.62 -18.14 -19.41
N TYR A 1132 -9.00 -16.92 -19.81
CA TYR A 1132 -9.12 -16.55 -21.22
C TYR A 1132 -7.80 -16.64 -22.00
N TYR A 1133 -6.67 -16.44 -21.32
CA TYR A 1133 -5.35 -16.56 -21.92
C TYR A 1133 -4.81 -17.96 -21.74
N LEU A 1134 -4.64 -18.38 -20.48
CA LEU A 1134 -3.87 -19.56 -20.15
C LEU A 1134 -4.59 -20.84 -20.60
N ARG A 1135 -5.90 -20.94 -20.39
CA ARG A 1135 -6.65 -22.12 -20.85
C ARG A 1135 -6.86 -22.09 -22.35
N LEU A 1136 -7.38 -20.98 -22.89
CA LEU A 1136 -7.74 -20.97 -24.30
C LEU A 1136 -6.52 -21.05 -25.23
N LEU A 1137 -5.40 -20.41 -24.91
CA LEU A 1137 -4.24 -20.40 -25.81
C LEU A 1137 -3.29 -21.58 -25.61
N LEU A 1138 -3.24 -22.18 -24.42
CA LEU A 1138 -2.17 -23.15 -24.08
C LEU A 1138 -2.67 -24.51 -23.59
N HIS A 1139 -3.89 -24.64 -23.08
CA HIS A 1139 -4.38 -25.96 -22.63
C HIS A 1139 -4.43 -26.94 -23.80
N SER A 1140 -4.01 -28.18 -23.59
CA SER A 1140 -3.85 -29.18 -24.67
C SER A 1140 -5.17 -29.50 -25.41
N ASP A 1141 -6.29 -29.61 -24.67
CA ASP A 1141 -7.62 -29.83 -25.27
C ASP A 1141 -8.26 -28.57 -25.91
N SER A 1142 -7.60 -27.42 -25.85
CA SER A 1142 -8.16 -26.18 -26.38
C SER A 1142 -8.01 -26.10 -27.90
N ARG A 1143 -9.11 -25.82 -28.61
CA ARG A 1143 -9.10 -25.62 -30.06
C ARG A 1143 -8.41 -24.33 -30.50
N THR A 1144 -8.27 -23.36 -29.61
CA THR A 1144 -7.53 -22.10 -29.85
C THR A 1144 -6.05 -22.21 -29.54
N ASN A 1145 -5.58 -23.37 -29.03
CA ASN A 1145 -4.16 -23.70 -28.92
C ASN A 1145 -3.63 -24.13 -30.30
N GLU A 1146 -3.49 -23.15 -31.21
CA GLU A 1146 -3.08 -23.42 -32.59
C GLU A 1146 -1.62 -23.89 -32.69
N GLY A 1147 -0.79 -23.52 -31.72
CA GLY A 1147 0.63 -23.91 -31.66
C GLY A 1147 0.85 -25.35 -31.17
N GLY A 1148 -0.19 -26.03 -30.65
CA GLY A 1148 -0.09 -27.41 -30.19
C GLY A 1148 0.76 -27.60 -28.94
N PHE A 1149 0.83 -26.60 -28.06
CA PHE A 1149 1.52 -26.75 -26.78
C PHE A 1149 0.81 -27.80 -25.92
N ALA A 1150 1.56 -28.70 -25.29
CA ALA A 1150 1.00 -29.71 -24.40
C ALA A 1150 1.97 -29.98 -23.24
N ASP A 1151 1.52 -29.71 -22.03
CA ASP A 1151 2.26 -30.00 -20.79
C ASP A 1151 1.24 -30.44 -19.72
N PRO A 1152 1.26 -31.71 -19.27
CA PRO A 1152 0.26 -32.22 -18.33
C PRO A 1152 0.23 -31.47 -16.98
N ALA A 1153 1.36 -30.95 -16.51
CA ALA A 1153 1.40 -30.19 -15.26
C ALA A 1153 0.75 -28.82 -15.42
N PHE A 1154 0.93 -28.19 -16.58
CA PHE A 1154 0.20 -26.96 -16.92
C PHE A 1154 -1.31 -27.21 -16.99
N ASP A 1155 -1.75 -28.24 -17.72
CA ASP A 1155 -3.18 -28.57 -17.84
C ASP A 1155 -3.81 -28.87 -16.47
N GLU A 1156 -3.10 -29.58 -15.61
CA GLU A 1156 -3.55 -29.87 -14.24
C GLU A 1156 -3.72 -28.60 -13.41
N LEU A 1157 -2.76 -27.66 -13.44
CA LEU A 1157 -2.88 -26.37 -12.73
C LEU A 1157 -4.12 -25.58 -13.20
N ILE A 1158 -4.39 -25.56 -14.50
CA ILE A 1158 -5.57 -24.89 -15.07
C ILE A 1158 -6.86 -25.56 -14.57
N GLU A 1159 -6.94 -26.88 -14.60
CA GLU A 1159 -8.14 -27.61 -14.17
C GLU A 1159 -8.36 -27.57 -12.64
N GLN A 1160 -7.29 -27.55 -11.85
CA GLN A 1160 -7.36 -27.29 -10.40
C GLN A 1160 -7.90 -25.87 -10.15
N ALA A 1161 -7.37 -24.86 -10.83
CA ALA A 1161 -7.81 -23.46 -10.68
C ALA A 1161 -9.30 -23.29 -11.01
N ARG A 1162 -9.83 -24.02 -12.00
CA ARG A 1162 -11.26 -23.99 -12.35
C ARG A 1162 -12.18 -24.60 -11.30
N ARG A 1163 -11.69 -25.57 -10.53
CA ARG A 1163 -12.49 -26.27 -9.49
C ARG A 1163 -12.41 -25.60 -8.13
N GLU A 1164 -11.46 -24.69 -7.96
CA GLU A 1164 -11.19 -23.98 -6.73
C GLU A 1164 -12.37 -23.08 -6.33
N ARG A 1165 -12.65 -23.01 -5.02
CA ARG A 1165 -13.77 -22.22 -4.45
C ARG A 1165 -13.29 -20.97 -3.74
N SER A 1166 -11.99 -20.86 -3.49
CA SER A 1166 -11.34 -19.65 -3.00
C SER A 1166 -10.81 -18.84 -4.18
N GLY A 1167 -11.27 -17.59 -4.35
CA GLY A 1167 -10.76 -16.72 -5.42
C GLY A 1167 -9.25 -16.52 -5.35
N ARG A 1168 -8.69 -16.48 -4.13
CA ARG A 1168 -7.24 -16.34 -3.88
C ARG A 1168 -6.46 -17.56 -4.33
N SER A 1169 -6.88 -18.75 -3.89
CA SER A 1169 -6.22 -20.00 -4.27
C SER A 1169 -6.30 -20.23 -5.79
N ARG A 1170 -7.42 -19.85 -6.41
CA ARG A 1170 -7.61 -19.89 -7.86
C ARG A 1170 -6.57 -19.03 -8.59
N LEU A 1171 -6.40 -17.78 -8.20
CA LEU A 1171 -5.44 -16.88 -8.85
C LEU A 1171 -3.99 -17.29 -8.60
N ALA A 1172 -3.66 -17.82 -7.41
CA ALA A 1172 -2.34 -18.38 -7.12
C ALA A 1172 -1.98 -19.53 -8.09
N LEU A 1173 -2.93 -20.42 -8.40
CA LEU A 1173 -2.75 -21.49 -9.39
C LEU A 1173 -2.55 -20.93 -10.81
N PHE A 1174 -3.25 -19.86 -11.18
CA PHE A 1174 -3.02 -19.20 -12.47
C PHE A 1174 -1.65 -18.52 -12.56
N HIS A 1175 -1.15 -17.89 -11.49
CA HIS A 1175 0.21 -17.36 -11.47
C HIS A 1175 1.27 -18.46 -11.64
N GLN A 1176 1.05 -19.62 -11.00
CA GLN A 1176 1.91 -20.78 -11.18
C GLN A 1176 1.87 -21.29 -12.63
N ALA A 1177 0.67 -21.40 -13.23
CA ALA A 1177 0.52 -21.82 -14.61
C ALA A 1177 1.18 -20.84 -15.60
N ASP A 1178 1.00 -19.53 -15.42
CA ASP A 1178 1.61 -18.48 -16.24
C ASP A 1178 3.14 -18.52 -16.15
N ARG A 1179 3.69 -18.68 -14.94
CA ARG A 1179 5.14 -18.87 -14.72
C ARG A 1179 5.67 -20.14 -15.38
N LEU A 1180 4.98 -21.26 -15.21
CA LEU A 1180 5.36 -22.53 -15.84
C LEU A 1180 5.38 -22.39 -17.37
N ALA A 1181 4.34 -21.78 -17.95
CA ALA A 1181 4.24 -21.59 -19.39
C ALA A 1181 5.32 -20.63 -19.94
N VAL A 1182 5.49 -19.44 -19.33
CA VAL A 1182 6.33 -18.37 -19.89
C VAL A 1182 7.79 -18.51 -19.50
N ALA A 1183 8.09 -18.73 -18.22
CA ALA A 1183 9.46 -18.72 -17.71
C ALA A 1183 10.13 -20.10 -17.86
N GLU A 1184 9.42 -21.18 -17.51
CA GLU A 1184 10.03 -22.51 -17.43
C GLU A 1184 9.97 -23.27 -18.75
N ARG A 1185 8.79 -23.32 -19.38
CA ARG A 1185 8.55 -24.06 -20.63
C ARG A 1185 8.72 -23.20 -21.87
N VAL A 1186 8.75 -21.88 -21.73
CA VAL A 1186 8.81 -20.91 -22.83
C VAL A 1186 7.83 -21.31 -23.94
N ALA A 1187 6.57 -21.59 -23.57
CA ALA A 1187 5.51 -22.02 -24.49
C ALA A 1187 5.27 -20.97 -25.59
N LEU A 1188 5.57 -19.72 -25.28
CA LEU A 1188 5.59 -18.53 -26.14
C LEU A 1188 6.54 -17.50 -25.53
N ILE A 1189 6.82 -16.40 -26.23
CA ILE A 1189 7.58 -15.27 -25.70
C ILE A 1189 6.71 -14.01 -25.72
N PRO A 1190 6.30 -13.45 -24.57
CA PRO A 1190 5.65 -12.14 -24.51
C PRO A 1190 6.63 -11.04 -24.98
N VAL A 1191 6.17 -10.20 -25.90
CA VAL A 1191 6.98 -9.11 -26.51
C VAL A 1191 6.47 -7.74 -26.08
N VAL A 1192 5.16 -7.49 -26.20
CA VAL A 1192 4.54 -6.22 -25.83
C VAL A 1192 3.19 -6.41 -25.15
N TYR A 1193 2.82 -5.47 -24.28
CA TYR A 1193 1.44 -5.22 -23.90
C TYR A 1193 0.95 -3.95 -24.59
N GLY A 1194 -0.33 -3.87 -24.93
CA GLY A 1194 -0.85 -2.65 -25.53
C GLY A 1194 -2.03 -2.03 -24.78
N ARG A 1195 -2.11 -0.71 -24.91
CA ARG A 1195 -3.06 0.16 -24.22
C ARG A 1195 -4.21 0.54 -25.16
N SER A 1196 -5.42 0.57 -24.60
CA SER A 1196 -6.52 1.28 -25.28
C SER A 1196 -6.21 2.77 -25.29
N MET A 1197 -6.49 3.46 -26.40
CA MET A 1197 -6.30 4.90 -26.49
C MET A 1197 -7.41 5.54 -27.32
N ALA A 1198 -7.87 6.71 -26.90
CA ALA A 1198 -8.80 7.52 -27.66
C ALA A 1198 -8.53 8.99 -27.43
N PHE A 1199 -8.82 9.83 -28.42
CA PHE A 1199 -8.82 11.27 -28.30
C PHE A 1199 -10.27 11.71 -28.24
N VAL A 1200 -10.66 12.39 -27.18
CA VAL A 1200 -12.07 12.72 -26.89
C VAL A 1200 -12.15 14.17 -26.50
N LYS A 1201 -12.95 14.94 -27.23
CA LYS A 1201 -13.11 16.37 -26.94
C LYS A 1201 -13.74 16.57 -25.57
N PRO A 1202 -13.37 17.62 -24.82
CA PRO A 1202 -13.94 17.91 -23.50
C PRO A 1202 -15.47 18.09 -23.48
N TRP A 1203 -16.07 18.46 -24.62
CA TRP A 1203 -17.53 18.58 -24.75
C TRP A 1203 -18.25 17.25 -24.96
N VAL A 1204 -17.52 16.13 -25.09
CA VAL A 1204 -18.10 14.78 -25.13
C VAL A 1204 -17.96 14.17 -23.73
N ARG A 1205 -19.09 14.01 -23.04
CA ARG A 1205 -19.16 13.49 -21.67
C ARG A 1205 -19.74 12.08 -21.64
N GLY A 1206 -19.25 11.25 -20.72
CA GLY A 1206 -19.73 9.89 -20.47
C GLY A 1206 -18.99 8.77 -21.19
N TRP A 1207 -17.96 9.09 -21.99
CA TRP A 1207 -17.15 8.09 -22.69
C TRP A 1207 -16.28 7.29 -21.72
N TRP A 1208 -16.28 5.97 -21.89
CA TRP A 1208 -15.31 5.07 -21.27
C TRP A 1208 -15.14 3.80 -22.12
N GLU A 1209 -13.97 3.18 -22.05
CA GLU A 1209 -13.66 1.92 -22.73
C GLU A 1209 -12.73 1.08 -21.85
N PHE A 1210 -12.95 -0.23 -21.81
CA PHE A 1210 -12.07 -1.20 -21.18
C PHE A 1210 -12.15 -2.55 -21.89
N GLY A 1211 -11.04 -3.01 -22.46
CA GLY A 1211 -10.99 -4.26 -23.23
C GLY A 1211 -12.01 -4.26 -24.37
N LYS A 1212 -12.87 -5.29 -24.44
CA LYS A 1212 -13.98 -5.38 -25.40
C LYS A 1212 -15.31 -4.88 -24.82
N SER A 1213 -15.29 -3.79 -24.08
CA SER A 1213 -16.48 -3.12 -23.51
C SER A 1213 -16.30 -1.61 -23.52
N SER A 1214 -17.40 -0.87 -23.71
CA SER A 1214 -17.42 0.59 -23.71
C SER A 1214 -18.78 1.13 -23.29
N SER A 1215 -18.84 2.44 -23.04
CA SER A 1215 -20.10 3.18 -22.96
C SER A 1215 -20.99 2.93 -24.17
N SER A 1216 -22.31 2.90 -23.97
CA SER A 1216 -23.27 3.08 -25.06
C SER A 1216 -23.16 4.50 -25.61
N PHE A 1217 -23.21 4.66 -26.93
CA PHE A 1217 -23.30 5.99 -27.54
C PHE A 1217 -24.60 6.71 -27.14
N ALA A 1218 -25.60 5.96 -26.66
CA ALA A 1218 -26.86 6.52 -26.21
C ALA A 1218 -26.76 7.21 -24.85
N ASP A 1219 -25.68 6.94 -24.11
CA ASP A 1219 -25.40 7.54 -22.81
C ASP A 1219 -24.56 8.82 -22.91
N LEU A 1220 -23.96 9.06 -24.07
CA LEU A 1220 -23.06 10.19 -24.28
C LEU A 1220 -23.83 11.50 -24.40
N VAL A 1221 -23.22 12.55 -23.85
CA VAL A 1221 -23.70 13.93 -24.00
C VAL A 1221 -22.65 14.71 -24.77
N VAL A 1222 -23.07 15.34 -25.87
CA VAL A 1222 -22.28 16.28 -26.66
C VAL A 1222 -22.81 17.68 -26.36
N ASP A 1223 -22.01 18.50 -25.68
CA ASP A 1223 -22.42 19.84 -25.27
C ASP A 1223 -22.48 20.82 -26.44
N ALA A 1224 -23.43 21.75 -26.40
CA ALA A 1224 -23.63 22.78 -27.43
C ALA A 1224 -22.47 23.80 -27.53
N ILE A 1225 -21.51 23.78 -26.60
CA ILE A 1225 -20.27 24.58 -26.64
C ILE A 1225 -19.26 23.99 -27.64
N SER A 1226 -19.69 23.08 -28.53
CA SER A 1226 -18.98 22.89 -29.78
C SER A 1226 -18.84 24.27 -30.45
N PRO A 1227 -17.63 24.75 -30.82
CA PRO A 1227 -17.41 26.09 -31.42
C PRO A 1227 -18.12 26.30 -32.78
N ARG A 1228 -19.04 25.40 -33.15
CA ARG A 1228 -19.80 25.33 -34.38
C ARG A 1228 -21.32 25.45 -34.18
N ALA A 1229 -21.80 25.65 -32.95
CA ALA A 1229 -23.22 25.88 -32.64
C ALA A 1229 -23.66 27.32 -32.95
#